data_AF-A0A264Y4H1-F1
#
_entry.id   AF-A0A264Y4H1-F1
#
_cell.length_a   1.000
_cell.length_b   1.000
_cell.length_c   1.000
_cell.angle_alpha   90.00
_cell.angle_beta   90.00
_cell.angle_gamma   90.00
#
_symmetry.space_group_name_H-M   'P 1'
#
loop_
_entity.id
_entity.type
_entity.pdbx_description
1 polymer ?
#
loop_
_entity_poly.entity_id
_entity_poly.type
_entity_poly.pdbx_seq_one_letter_code
_entity_poly.pdbx_strand_id
1 'polypeptide(L)'
;MIPQEYRQFYLKDVTFVNLMMRRIYNVLIVANPYDAFMLEDDGRVEEKIYNEYVELGLRYPPTFTQVSTTEEAYQVLSTMNIDLVICMPGNADNDAFSVARDIKAGFPDMHYVVLTPFSHGITKRMQNEDLSIFDYVFCWLGNTNLILSIIKLIEDKMNLEHDIQEGGVQMILLVEDSIRFYSSVLPNLYNYILAQSKRFSTEALNRHAATLRMRGRPKVVLARNYEEALALYDKYADNVLGVISDVRFPLGGVKDPEAGLKLLRVIHQRAPFLPLIMESSETENRAKAEAEGFRFVDKNSKKMSLDLRSIMEEHMGFGDFIFRDPKTKAEIMRIHNLKELQDNIFRIPDDSMLYHISRNHMSRWLSARAIFPVSDFLKKITWERLKDVTAHREIIFDAIVQYRHMKNIGVVAVFDRMKFDSYSHFARIGDGSLGGKGRGLAFLDNIIKMHPDFSSFPGVTVQIPKTVVLCTDVFDQFMEQNNLYQIALSDASDEEILRHFLRAQLPDSLIADFFTFFEATKSPVAIRSSSLLEDAHYQPFAGIYATYMIPYLEDKYAMLEMLACAIKSVYASVYYRDSKAYMTATSNVIDQEKMAVILQEVVGKQHDGRYYPNFSGVLRSLNYYPIGDEKAEEGIASLALGLGKYIVDGGQTLRVSPYHPHQVLQTSELETALRQTQTRFYALDTRHVGNDFTVDDGFNILNLRVKEAERDNALSYIASTYDPYDNVIRDGLYDGGRKVISFAGVLQQDVFPLPELLQMSMKYGAESMRRPVEIEFACNLNEDRTGQFYLLQIRPIVDSKQMLEEDVAAIPDEDCLVRSHNSLGHGVSEDVTDVVYVKADDNFSAAENPTIAREIEKINSGYLDRGQGYVLVGPGRWGSSDSWLGIPIKWPHISAARVIVEVTLKNYRVDPSQGTHFFQNLTSFGVGYFTVDENRKEGVFHKAMLDAMPAVEETEHVRVVRFSKPLRILMDGKKQEGAVVP
;
A
#
# COMPACT_ATOMS: atom_id res chain seq x y z
N MET A 1 -6.41 31.70 21.79
CA MET A 1 -7.07 31.46 20.49
C MET A 1 -5.97 31.38 19.45
N ILE A 2 -5.76 30.22 18.81
CA ILE A 2 -4.64 30.03 17.87
C ILE A 2 -4.88 30.89 16.61
N PRO A 3 -3.92 31.75 16.21
CA PRO A 3 -4.04 32.53 14.97
C PRO A 3 -4.27 31.64 13.74
N GLN A 4 -5.13 32.09 12.83
CA GLN A 4 -5.56 31.30 11.66
C GLN A 4 -4.37 30.86 10.76
N GLU A 5 -3.31 31.67 10.72
CA GLU A 5 -2.04 31.40 10.03
C GLU A 5 -1.31 30.12 10.51
N TYR A 6 -1.58 29.65 11.73
CA TYR A 6 -0.99 28.40 12.26
C TYR A 6 -1.94 27.20 12.17
N ARG A 7 -3.18 27.39 11.71
CA ARG A 7 -4.19 26.31 11.52
C ARG A 7 -4.23 25.74 10.11
N GLN A 8 -3.80 26.50 9.10
CA GLN A 8 -3.73 26.07 7.71
C GLN A 8 -2.30 26.21 7.20
N PHE A 9 -1.52 25.14 7.26
CA PHE A 9 -0.19 25.10 6.64
C PHE A 9 -0.08 23.84 5.77
N TYR A 10 0.61 23.98 4.64
CA TYR A 10 0.90 22.88 3.73
C TYR A 10 2.32 22.40 3.98
N LEU A 11 2.45 21.15 4.41
CA LEU A 11 3.75 20.47 4.44
C LEU A 11 4.10 20.06 3.01
N LYS A 12 5.23 20.56 2.50
CA LYS A 12 5.81 20.08 1.24
C LYS A 12 6.64 18.84 1.55
N ASP A 13 6.38 17.73 0.88
CA ASP A 13 7.20 16.54 1.09
C ASP A 13 8.63 16.74 0.57
N VAL A 14 9.61 16.20 1.30
CA VAL A 14 11.01 16.21 0.92
C VAL A 14 11.28 15.00 0.05
N THR A 15 11.68 15.25 -1.20
CA THR A 15 12.08 14.20 -2.13
C THR A 15 13.50 13.75 -1.80
N PHE A 16 13.65 12.83 -0.85
CA PHE A 16 14.96 12.29 -0.44
C PHE A 16 15.78 11.69 -1.59
N VAL A 17 15.13 11.31 -2.70
CA VAL A 17 15.80 10.86 -3.93
C VAL A 17 16.70 11.96 -4.50
N ASN A 18 16.31 13.23 -4.36
CA ASN A 18 17.02 14.39 -4.90
C ASN A 18 18.17 14.89 -3.99
N LEU A 19 18.41 14.23 -2.85
CA LEU A 19 19.52 14.56 -1.95
C LEU A 19 20.73 13.67 -2.23
N MET A 20 21.94 14.20 -1.96
CA MET A 20 23.21 13.50 -2.23
C MET A 20 23.34 12.98 -3.66
N MET A 21 23.04 13.85 -4.63
CA MET A 21 23.08 13.52 -6.06
C MET A 21 24.51 13.34 -6.58
N ARG A 22 25.49 14.04 -5.98
CA ARG A 22 26.91 13.88 -6.32
C ARG A 22 27.56 12.92 -5.35
N ARG A 23 28.26 11.91 -5.87
CA ARG A 23 28.96 10.88 -5.08
C ARG A 23 30.33 10.62 -5.68
N ILE A 24 31.22 10.13 -4.83
CA ILE A 24 32.56 9.72 -5.25
C ILE A 24 32.51 8.22 -5.53
N TYR A 25 32.71 7.84 -6.78
CA TYR A 25 32.73 6.45 -7.24
C TYR A 25 34.14 5.95 -7.51
N ASN A 26 35.02 6.81 -8.04
CA ASN A 26 36.38 6.41 -8.40
C ASN A 26 37.39 7.34 -7.74
N VAL A 27 38.29 6.76 -6.93
CA VAL A 27 39.34 7.45 -6.21
C VAL A 27 40.69 7.06 -6.80
N LEU A 28 41.45 8.06 -7.27
CA LEU A 28 42.82 7.86 -7.74
C LEU A 28 43.80 8.11 -6.57
N ILE A 29 44.54 7.08 -6.18
CA ILE A 29 45.60 7.19 -5.18
C ILE A 29 46.93 7.38 -5.90
N VAL A 30 47.55 8.54 -5.71
CA VAL A 30 48.89 8.84 -6.21
C VAL A 30 49.88 8.57 -5.08
N ALA A 31 50.55 7.43 -5.14
CA ALA A 31 51.46 6.96 -4.10
C ALA A 31 52.62 6.16 -4.72
N ASN A 32 53.77 6.11 -4.03
CA ASN A 32 54.80 5.15 -4.40
C ASN A 32 54.34 3.71 -4.04
N PRO A 33 54.94 2.66 -4.64
CA PRO A 33 54.53 1.27 -4.39
C PRO A 33 54.58 0.83 -2.92
N TYR A 34 55.48 1.41 -2.11
CA TYR A 34 55.61 1.06 -0.70
C TYR A 34 54.50 1.67 0.15
N ASP A 35 54.17 2.95 -0.05
CA ASP A 35 53.10 3.66 0.65
C ASP A 35 51.72 3.11 0.24
N ALA A 36 51.57 2.71 -1.03
CA ALA A 36 50.40 2.01 -1.53
C ALA A 36 50.21 0.63 -0.85
N PHE A 37 51.28 -0.15 -0.74
CA PHE A 37 51.27 -1.43 -0.03
C PHE A 37 50.92 -1.28 1.46
N MET A 38 51.45 -0.25 2.13
CA MET A 38 51.11 0.05 3.53
C MET A 38 49.62 0.34 3.73
N LEU A 39 48.98 1.00 2.77
CA LEU A 39 47.54 1.28 2.83
C LEU A 39 46.70 0.00 2.66
N GLU A 40 47.16 -0.96 1.87
CA GLU A 40 46.50 -2.27 1.72
C GLU A 40 46.68 -3.18 2.95
N ASP A 41 47.91 -3.28 3.47
CA ASP A 41 48.28 -4.17 4.58
C ASP A 41 47.67 -3.72 5.93
N ASP A 42 47.62 -2.41 6.21
CA ASP A 42 47.07 -1.86 7.47
C ASP A 42 45.55 -2.06 7.63
N GLY A 43 44.80 -2.54 6.61
CA GLY A 43 43.42 -2.91 6.89
C GLY A 43 42.47 -3.22 5.77
N ARG A 44 42.89 -3.76 4.61
CA ARG A 44 41.99 -4.14 3.52
C ARG A 44 40.95 -3.05 3.24
N VAL A 45 41.44 -1.86 2.93
CA VAL A 45 40.64 -0.62 2.84
C VAL A 45 39.41 -0.80 1.97
N GLU A 46 39.53 -1.51 0.84
CA GLU A 46 38.40 -1.82 -0.03
C GLU A 46 37.34 -2.69 0.66
N GLU A 47 37.73 -3.76 1.37
CA GLU A 47 36.81 -4.65 2.08
C GLU A 47 36.07 -3.91 3.20
N LYS A 48 36.77 -3.06 3.96
CA LYS A 48 36.15 -2.26 5.03
C LYS A 48 35.19 -1.21 4.48
N ILE A 49 35.58 -0.48 3.43
CA ILE A 49 34.72 0.50 2.79
C ILE A 49 33.50 -0.18 2.17
N TYR A 50 33.69 -1.35 1.55
CA TYR A 50 32.60 -2.17 1.05
C TYR A 50 31.63 -2.55 2.18
N ASN A 51 32.13 -3.12 3.28
CA ASN A 51 31.31 -3.54 4.41
C ASN A 51 30.54 -2.37 5.04
N GLU A 52 31.18 -1.22 5.18
CA GLU A 52 30.55 -0.03 5.77
C GLU A 52 29.47 0.57 4.85
N TYR A 53 29.70 0.60 3.53
CA TYR A 53 28.66 1.00 2.56
C TYR A 53 27.48 0.03 2.55
N VAL A 54 27.74 -1.28 2.64
CA VAL A 54 26.70 -2.33 2.73
C VAL A 54 25.90 -2.19 4.03
N GLU A 55 26.56 -2.01 5.18
CA GLU A 55 25.91 -1.81 6.48
C GLU A 55 25.02 -0.56 6.55
N LEU A 56 25.35 0.45 5.74
CA LEU A 56 24.62 1.71 5.58
C LEU A 56 23.58 1.65 4.44
N GLY A 57 23.42 0.51 3.77
CA GLY A 57 22.48 0.34 2.66
C GLY A 57 22.78 1.24 1.46
N LEU A 58 24.01 1.75 1.34
CA LEU A 58 24.44 2.59 0.24
C LEU A 58 24.89 1.70 -0.93
N ARG A 59 24.27 1.90 -2.10
CA ARG A 59 24.66 1.21 -3.34
C ARG A 59 25.94 1.82 -3.91
N TYR A 60 26.83 0.97 -4.41
CA TYR A 60 28.10 1.29 -5.08
C TYR A 60 29.16 1.93 -4.17
N PRO A 61 29.99 1.11 -3.49
CA PRO A 61 31.15 1.62 -2.78
C PRO A 61 32.18 2.20 -3.76
N PRO A 62 32.97 3.20 -3.33
CA PRO A 62 34.06 3.76 -4.13
C PRO A 62 35.09 2.69 -4.49
N THR A 63 35.58 2.74 -5.72
CA THR A 63 36.71 1.95 -6.20
C THR A 63 38.00 2.76 -6.11
N PHE A 64 39.12 2.08 -5.88
CA PHE A 64 40.42 2.72 -5.74
C PHE A 64 41.32 2.29 -6.89
N THR A 65 42.02 3.24 -7.49
CA THR A 65 43.03 2.97 -8.52
C THR A 65 44.33 3.63 -8.09
N GLN A 66 45.41 2.85 -8.05
CA GLN A 66 46.72 3.33 -7.61
C GLN A 66 47.60 3.65 -8.81
N VAL A 67 48.30 4.76 -8.76
CA VAL A 67 49.28 5.19 -9.78
C VAL A 67 50.52 5.76 -9.11
N SER A 68 51.66 5.59 -9.77
CA SER A 68 52.96 6.03 -9.26
C SER A 68 53.61 7.10 -10.13
N THR A 69 53.20 7.22 -11.39
CA THR A 69 53.77 8.17 -12.38
C THR A 69 52.70 9.03 -13.05
N THR A 70 53.13 10.14 -13.66
CA THR A 70 52.25 11.05 -14.41
C THR A 70 51.64 10.33 -15.62
N GLU A 71 52.42 9.53 -16.34
CA GLU A 71 51.94 8.76 -17.50
C GLU A 71 50.85 7.75 -17.11
N GLU A 72 51.04 6.99 -16.03
CA GLU A 72 50.02 6.07 -15.50
C GLU A 72 48.74 6.81 -15.11
N ALA A 73 48.87 7.95 -14.43
CA ALA A 73 47.73 8.76 -14.04
C ALA A 73 46.92 9.25 -15.25
N TYR A 74 47.58 9.76 -16.29
CA TYR A 74 46.91 10.19 -17.53
C TYR A 74 46.26 9.02 -18.28
N GLN A 75 46.84 7.83 -18.26
CA GLN A 75 46.19 6.64 -18.83
C GLN A 75 44.88 6.32 -18.10
N VAL A 76 44.89 6.32 -16.77
CA VAL A 76 43.67 6.08 -15.97
C VAL A 76 42.65 7.17 -16.22
N LEU A 77 43.05 8.45 -16.21
CA LEU A 77 42.14 9.59 -16.42
C LEU A 77 41.56 9.64 -17.84
N SER A 78 42.25 9.06 -18.83
CA SER A 78 41.73 8.94 -20.21
C SER A 78 40.70 7.83 -20.39
N THR A 79 40.67 6.85 -19.49
CA THR A 79 39.84 5.64 -19.59
C THR A 79 38.75 5.55 -18.52
N MET A 80 38.93 6.23 -17.39
CA MET A 80 38.01 6.23 -16.25
C MET A 80 37.77 7.67 -15.77
N ASN A 81 36.52 7.96 -15.37
CA ASN A 81 36.17 9.22 -14.73
C ASN A 81 36.55 9.17 -13.25
N ILE A 82 37.57 9.92 -12.84
CA ILE A 82 38.00 10.02 -11.45
C ILE A 82 37.31 11.19 -10.75
N ASP A 83 36.76 10.95 -9.55
CA ASP A 83 36.04 11.95 -8.77
C ASP A 83 36.92 12.63 -7.70
N LEU A 84 37.90 11.89 -7.15
CA LEU A 84 38.77 12.34 -6.07
C LEU A 84 40.20 11.81 -6.28
N VAL A 85 41.19 12.67 -6.07
CA VAL A 85 42.61 12.30 -6.05
C VAL A 85 43.14 12.38 -4.62
N ILE A 86 43.70 11.29 -4.12
CA ILE A 86 44.41 11.23 -2.83
C ILE A 86 45.91 11.10 -3.12
N CYS A 87 46.66 12.14 -2.76
CA CYS A 87 48.11 12.18 -2.91
C CYS A 87 48.81 11.76 -1.62
N MET A 88 49.64 10.73 -1.68
CA MET A 88 50.42 10.20 -0.56
C MET A 88 51.92 10.42 -0.80
N PRO A 89 52.50 11.47 -0.19
CA PRO A 89 53.91 11.77 -0.36
C PRO A 89 54.80 10.87 0.53
N GLY A 90 55.79 10.24 -0.08
CA GLY A 90 56.79 9.42 0.61
C GLY A 90 57.96 10.21 1.22
N ASN A 91 58.84 9.50 1.94
CA ASN A 91 60.03 10.08 2.58
C ASN A 91 61.17 10.44 1.60
N ALA A 92 61.17 9.92 0.37
CA ALA A 92 62.22 10.16 -0.64
C ALA A 92 61.61 10.75 -1.94
N ASP A 93 62.19 11.87 -2.39
CA ASP A 93 61.90 12.68 -3.60
C ASP A 93 60.43 13.02 -3.94
N ASN A 94 60.22 13.94 -4.89
CA ASN A 94 59.02 14.79 -5.01
C ASN A 94 57.95 14.28 -5.99
N ASP A 95 57.92 12.97 -6.24
CA ASP A 95 57.15 12.40 -7.35
C ASP A 95 55.63 12.58 -7.14
N ALA A 96 55.06 12.23 -5.99
CA ALA A 96 53.60 12.30 -5.80
C ALA A 96 53.01 13.73 -5.90
N PHE A 97 53.71 14.74 -5.38
CA PHE A 97 53.27 16.15 -5.50
C PHE A 97 53.43 16.69 -6.93
N SER A 98 54.49 16.29 -7.63
CA SER A 98 54.68 16.66 -9.03
C SER A 98 53.57 16.05 -9.91
N VAL A 99 53.30 14.76 -9.74
CA VAL A 99 52.22 14.04 -10.42
C VAL A 99 50.86 14.70 -10.14
N ALA A 100 50.54 14.99 -8.87
CA ALA A 100 49.28 15.65 -8.52
C ALA A 100 49.12 17.05 -9.14
N ARG A 101 50.21 17.83 -9.22
CA ARG A 101 50.22 19.16 -9.88
C ARG A 101 50.02 19.05 -11.38
N ASP A 102 50.72 18.11 -12.02
CA ASP A 102 50.59 17.87 -13.46
C ASP A 102 49.17 17.43 -13.83
N ILE A 103 48.53 16.60 -13.00
CA ILE A 103 47.15 16.19 -13.19
C ILE A 103 46.19 17.38 -12.97
N LYS A 104 46.38 18.18 -11.90
CA LYS A 104 45.54 19.37 -11.61
C LYS A 104 45.54 20.38 -12.74
N ALA A 105 46.67 20.53 -13.43
CA ALA A 105 46.78 21.40 -14.60
C ALA A 105 45.89 20.94 -15.78
N GLY A 106 45.76 19.63 -15.98
CA GLY A 106 44.87 19.05 -16.99
C GLY A 106 43.40 18.94 -16.54
N PHE A 107 43.16 18.77 -15.24
CA PHE A 107 41.85 18.52 -14.64
C PHE A 107 41.61 19.40 -13.40
N PRO A 108 41.30 20.70 -13.60
CA PRO A 108 41.23 21.69 -12.51
C PRO A 108 40.01 21.51 -11.60
N ASP A 109 38.90 20.96 -12.11
CA ASP A 109 37.63 20.85 -11.38
C ASP A 109 37.57 19.65 -10.42
N MET A 110 38.54 18.73 -10.49
CA MET A 110 38.60 17.58 -9.59
C MET A 110 39.05 17.97 -8.17
N HIS A 111 38.64 17.17 -7.18
CA HIS A 111 39.05 17.35 -5.78
C HIS A 111 40.38 16.65 -5.50
N TYR A 112 41.25 17.32 -4.75
CA TYR A 112 42.58 16.82 -4.44
C TYR A 112 42.83 16.91 -2.95
N VAL A 113 43.27 15.81 -2.36
CA VAL A 113 43.53 15.71 -0.93
C VAL A 113 44.91 15.11 -0.70
N VAL A 114 45.65 15.62 0.28
CA VAL A 114 46.91 15.00 0.72
C VAL A 114 46.63 14.04 1.87
N LEU A 115 47.21 12.84 1.86
CA LEU A 115 47.20 11.90 2.98
C LEU A 115 48.64 11.49 3.29
N THR A 116 49.18 11.97 4.41
CA THR A 116 50.60 11.78 4.73
C THR A 116 50.80 11.16 6.11
N PRO A 117 51.77 10.24 6.29
CA PRO A 117 52.23 9.86 7.62
C PRO A 117 53.01 11.03 8.25
N PHE A 118 52.76 11.38 9.51
CA PHE A 118 53.52 12.45 10.18
C PHE A 118 54.85 11.91 10.72
N SER A 119 55.91 12.05 9.93
CA SER A 119 57.30 12.00 10.39
C SER A 119 57.85 13.43 10.56
N HIS A 120 58.85 13.61 11.44
CA HIS A 120 59.45 14.94 11.69
C HIS A 120 60.07 15.57 10.42
N GLY A 121 60.47 14.75 9.44
CA GLY A 121 60.97 15.20 8.13
C GLY A 121 59.88 15.70 7.19
N ILE A 122 58.71 15.05 7.17
CA ILE A 122 57.58 15.40 6.31
C ILE A 122 56.94 16.73 6.72
N THR A 123 56.79 17.00 8.03
CA THR A 123 56.19 18.27 8.49
C THR A 123 57.00 19.50 8.07
N LYS A 124 58.34 19.39 8.11
CA LYS A 124 59.25 20.45 7.64
C LYS A 124 59.17 20.64 6.11
N ARG A 125 58.90 19.56 5.38
CA ARG A 125 58.74 19.58 3.92
C ARG A 125 57.42 20.24 3.51
N MET A 126 56.31 19.91 4.19
CA MET A 126 54.98 20.52 3.95
C MET A 126 54.98 22.04 4.14
N GLN A 127 55.83 22.58 5.02
CA GLN A 127 55.93 24.04 5.22
C GLN A 127 56.53 24.79 4.03
N ASN A 128 57.30 24.10 3.18
CA ASN A 128 57.97 24.68 2.02
C ASN A 128 57.28 24.32 0.69
N GLU A 129 56.21 23.53 0.72
CA GLU A 129 55.44 23.12 -0.46
C GLU A 129 54.20 24.02 -0.65
N ASP A 130 53.83 24.25 -1.91
CA ASP A 130 52.57 24.92 -2.25
C ASP A 130 51.40 23.93 -2.15
N LEU A 131 50.56 24.14 -1.13
CA LEU A 131 49.40 23.30 -0.83
C LEU A 131 48.08 23.88 -1.37
N SER A 132 48.12 24.99 -2.11
CA SER A 132 46.92 25.72 -2.58
C SER A 132 46.03 24.90 -3.51
N ILE A 133 46.60 23.91 -4.21
CA ILE A 133 45.86 23.04 -5.12
C ILE A 133 45.00 21.98 -4.39
N PHE A 134 45.26 21.74 -3.11
CA PHE A 134 44.60 20.71 -2.31
C PHE A 134 43.45 21.30 -1.49
N ASP A 135 42.30 20.63 -1.51
CA ASP A 135 41.17 20.97 -0.66
C ASP A 135 41.54 20.86 0.82
N TYR A 136 42.18 19.75 1.20
CA TYR A 136 42.55 19.42 2.58
C TYR A 136 43.84 18.57 2.63
N VAL A 137 44.50 18.58 3.79
CA VAL A 137 45.68 17.76 4.09
C VAL A 137 45.36 16.87 5.29
N PHE A 138 45.61 15.57 5.25
CA PHE A 138 45.29 14.66 6.35
C PHE A 138 46.52 13.91 6.83
N CYS A 139 46.49 13.53 8.11
CA CYS A 139 47.48 12.69 8.75
C CYS A 139 47.00 11.24 8.76
N TRP A 140 47.72 10.32 8.12
CA TRP A 140 47.49 8.89 8.31
C TRP A 140 47.88 8.48 9.73
N LEU A 141 46.93 7.94 10.48
CA LEU A 141 47.10 7.49 11.87
C LEU A 141 46.94 5.97 12.01
N GLY A 142 47.01 5.22 10.91
CA GLY A 142 46.70 3.77 10.88
C GLY A 142 45.21 3.47 11.05
N ASN A 143 44.33 4.43 10.74
CA ASN A 143 42.88 4.27 10.85
C ASN A 143 42.22 4.36 9.47
N THR A 144 41.77 3.22 8.95
CA THR A 144 41.10 3.08 7.65
C THR A 144 39.83 3.93 7.52
N ASN A 145 39.14 4.23 8.63
CA ASN A 145 37.91 5.03 8.62
C ASN A 145 38.19 6.50 8.25
N LEU A 146 39.45 6.93 8.27
CA LEU A 146 39.85 8.25 7.79
C LEU A 146 39.60 8.41 6.29
N ILE A 147 39.91 7.41 5.47
CA ILE A 147 39.68 7.48 4.02
C ILE A 147 38.18 7.64 3.73
N LEU A 148 37.34 6.87 4.44
CA LEU A 148 35.90 7.04 4.37
C LEU A 148 35.47 8.46 4.76
N SER A 149 36.04 8.99 5.84
CA SER A 149 35.73 10.35 6.33
C SER A 149 36.14 11.44 5.34
N ILE A 150 37.27 11.27 4.64
CA ILE A 150 37.72 12.16 3.58
C ILE A 150 36.71 12.15 2.44
N ILE A 151 36.33 10.96 1.96
CA ILE A 151 35.32 10.80 0.90
C ILE A 151 34.01 11.49 1.31
N LYS A 152 33.51 11.22 2.53
CA LYS A 152 32.26 11.83 3.03
C LYS A 152 32.36 13.34 3.20
N LEU A 153 33.52 13.87 3.60
CA LEU A 153 33.74 15.31 3.70
C LEU A 153 33.69 16.01 2.35
N ILE A 154 34.28 15.41 1.32
CA ILE A 154 34.22 15.95 -0.03
C ILE A 154 32.81 15.81 -0.61
N GLU A 155 32.14 14.66 -0.44
CA GLU A 155 30.73 14.50 -0.83
C GLU A 155 29.81 15.52 -0.14
N ASP A 156 29.98 15.74 1.16
CA ASP A 156 29.21 16.71 1.92
C ASP A 156 29.46 18.13 1.38
N LYS A 157 30.71 18.49 1.07
CA LYS A 157 31.06 19.78 0.40
C LYS A 157 30.41 19.92 -0.98
N MET A 158 30.41 18.87 -1.80
CA MET A 158 29.84 18.88 -3.15
C MET A 158 28.32 19.06 -3.18
N ASN A 159 27.62 18.58 -2.13
CA ASN A 159 26.16 18.56 -2.09
C ASN A 159 25.55 19.60 -1.14
N LEU A 160 26.33 20.23 -0.25
CA LEU A 160 25.84 21.08 0.84
C LEU A 160 24.78 22.09 0.39
N GLU A 161 25.08 22.88 -0.63
CA GLU A 161 24.20 23.97 -1.09
C GLU A 161 22.89 23.43 -1.68
N HIS A 162 22.98 22.42 -2.55
CA HIS A 162 21.82 21.77 -3.15
C HIS A 162 20.93 21.08 -2.10
N ASP A 163 21.53 20.31 -1.19
CA ASP A 163 20.81 19.56 -0.17
C ASP A 163 20.11 20.50 0.85
N ILE A 164 20.71 21.65 1.17
CA ILE A 164 20.08 22.70 1.99
C ILE A 164 18.86 23.30 1.26
N GLN A 165 19.00 23.67 -0.01
CA GLN A 165 17.94 24.32 -0.79
C GLN A 165 16.76 23.39 -1.10
N GLU A 166 17.05 22.15 -1.48
CA GLU A 166 16.04 21.17 -1.88
C GLU A 166 15.27 20.59 -0.68
N GLY A 167 15.98 20.28 0.40
CA GLY A 167 15.42 19.50 1.51
C GLY A 167 15.47 20.17 2.88
N GLY A 168 16.21 21.27 3.06
CA GLY A 168 16.44 21.85 4.38
C GLY A 168 17.44 21.06 5.24
N VAL A 169 18.36 20.32 4.60
CA VAL A 169 19.38 19.54 5.30
C VAL A 169 20.21 20.43 6.23
N GLN A 170 20.67 19.88 7.35
CA GLN A 170 21.44 20.63 8.35
C GLN A 170 22.95 20.44 8.17
N MET A 171 23.75 21.38 8.67
CA MET A 171 25.21 21.30 8.72
C MET A 171 25.76 21.35 10.15
N ILE A 172 26.88 20.67 10.37
CA ILE A 172 27.72 20.79 11.56
C ILE A 172 29.01 21.46 11.12
N LEU A 173 29.28 22.64 11.69
CA LEU A 173 30.51 23.39 11.43
C LEU A 173 31.61 22.91 12.37
N LEU A 174 32.67 22.33 11.82
CA LEU A 174 33.89 21.96 12.54
C LEU A 174 34.99 22.97 12.19
N VAL A 175 35.54 23.65 13.19
CA VAL A 175 36.63 24.63 13.02
C VAL A 175 37.89 24.10 13.69
N GLU A 176 38.86 23.67 12.88
CA GLU A 176 40.09 23.06 13.34
C GLU A 176 41.22 23.27 12.32
N ASP A 177 42.34 23.85 12.74
CA ASP A 177 43.51 24.07 11.89
C ASP A 177 44.58 22.97 12.05
N SER A 178 44.53 22.19 13.13
CA SER A 178 45.47 21.09 13.36
C SER A 178 45.13 19.87 12.49
N ILE A 179 45.96 19.65 11.47
CA ILE A 179 45.90 18.51 10.56
C ILE A 179 45.73 17.19 11.32
N ARG A 180 46.54 16.98 12.36
CA ARG A 180 46.52 15.75 13.15
C ARG A 180 45.18 15.58 13.87
N PHE A 181 44.59 16.67 14.35
CA PHE A 181 43.42 16.61 15.20
C PHE A 181 42.14 16.33 14.41
N TYR A 182 41.86 17.09 13.34
CA TYR A 182 40.69 16.79 12.52
C TYR A 182 40.81 15.43 11.82
N SER A 183 42.03 14.98 11.50
CA SER A 183 42.26 13.61 10.99
C SER A 183 41.90 12.51 12.01
N SER A 184 41.91 12.81 13.31
CA SER A 184 41.44 11.87 14.35
C SER A 184 39.96 12.03 14.71
N VAL A 185 39.40 13.24 14.62
CA VAL A 185 38.04 13.52 15.06
C VAL A 185 37.02 13.16 13.99
N LEU A 186 37.30 13.44 12.72
CA LEU A 186 36.37 13.19 11.61
C LEU A 186 35.88 11.73 11.53
N PRO A 187 36.73 10.69 11.68
CA PRO A 187 36.27 9.30 11.72
C PRO A 187 35.23 9.04 12.81
N ASN A 188 35.46 9.57 14.00
CA ASN A 188 34.52 9.40 15.11
C ASN A 188 33.21 10.16 14.83
N LEU A 189 33.33 11.40 14.35
CA LEU A 189 32.18 12.25 14.04
C LEU A 189 31.26 11.62 12.98
N TYR A 190 31.82 11.15 11.86
CA TYR A 190 31.04 10.49 10.82
C TYR A 190 30.40 9.20 11.31
N ASN A 191 31.12 8.37 12.06
CA ASN A 191 30.57 7.14 12.63
C ASN A 191 29.34 7.43 13.49
N TYR A 192 29.37 8.50 14.29
CA TYR A 192 28.21 8.92 15.09
C TYR A 192 27.04 9.40 14.23
N ILE A 193 27.29 10.27 13.25
CA ILE A 193 26.24 10.78 12.37
C ILE A 193 25.57 9.63 11.59
N LEU A 194 26.36 8.69 11.09
CA LEU A 194 25.87 7.54 10.33
C LEU A 194 25.07 6.58 11.20
N ALA A 195 25.54 6.28 12.41
CA ALA A 195 24.80 5.46 13.37
C ALA A 195 23.45 6.08 13.76
N GLN A 196 23.42 7.40 13.97
CA GLN A 196 22.18 8.14 14.25
C GLN A 196 21.23 8.12 13.04
N SER A 197 21.78 8.26 11.83
CA SER A 197 21.02 8.16 10.57
C SER A 197 20.32 6.82 10.41
N LYS A 198 21.03 5.73 10.73
CA LYS A 198 20.46 4.39 10.75
C LYS A 198 19.34 4.27 11.78
N ARG A 199 19.53 4.81 12.99
CA ARG A 199 18.53 4.74 14.08
C ARG A 199 17.20 5.39 13.69
N PHE A 200 17.21 6.61 13.12
CA PHE A 200 15.95 7.27 12.74
C PHE A 200 15.37 6.79 11.41
N SER A 201 16.16 6.16 10.53
CA SER A 201 15.65 5.57 9.28
C SER A 201 14.60 4.47 9.53
N THR A 202 14.64 3.84 10.70
CA THR A 202 13.69 2.80 11.13
C THR A 202 12.24 3.31 11.23
N GLU A 203 12.03 4.63 11.32
CA GLU A 203 10.70 5.23 11.32
C GLU A 203 10.03 5.21 9.93
N ALA A 204 10.75 4.89 8.85
CA ALA A 204 10.17 4.81 7.51
C ALA A 204 9.20 3.62 7.36
N LEU A 205 8.27 3.73 6.40
CA LEU A 205 7.23 2.72 6.12
C LEU A 205 7.74 1.48 5.38
N ASN A 206 8.89 1.59 4.70
CA ASN A 206 9.54 0.49 4.00
C ASN A 206 11.07 0.68 3.94
N ARG A 207 11.80 -0.39 3.61
CA ARG A 207 13.27 -0.39 3.55
C ARG A 207 13.84 0.60 2.54
N HIS A 208 13.20 0.76 1.37
CA HIS A 208 13.67 1.68 0.34
C HIS A 208 13.60 3.14 0.81
N ALA A 209 12.47 3.53 1.41
CA ALA A 209 12.27 4.84 2.01
C ALA A 209 13.22 5.07 3.18
N ALA A 210 13.51 4.05 4.00
CA ALA A 210 14.52 4.12 5.06
C ALA A 210 15.90 4.46 4.50
N THR A 211 16.34 3.77 3.43
CA THR A 211 17.61 4.03 2.75
C THR A 211 17.69 5.43 2.16
N LEU A 212 16.62 5.91 1.52
CA LEU A 212 16.59 7.27 0.98
C LEU A 212 16.65 8.32 2.08
N ARG A 213 15.95 8.10 3.21
CA ARG A 213 15.91 9.05 4.33
C ARG A 213 17.27 9.26 4.99
N MET A 214 18.16 8.26 4.97
CA MET A 214 19.55 8.42 5.44
C MET A 214 20.35 9.48 4.67
N ARG A 215 19.93 9.87 3.46
CA ARG A 215 20.56 10.95 2.68
C ARG A 215 20.35 12.33 3.32
N GLY A 216 19.29 12.48 4.12
CA GLY A 216 19.00 13.70 4.89
C GLY A 216 19.83 13.86 6.16
N ARG A 217 20.90 13.06 6.37
CA ARG A 217 21.80 13.23 7.51
C ARG A 217 22.42 14.64 7.52
N PRO A 218 22.76 15.19 8.70
CA PRO A 218 23.55 16.42 8.78
C PRO A 218 24.89 16.29 8.04
N LYS A 219 25.28 17.36 7.33
CA LYS A 219 26.56 17.46 6.60
C LYS A 219 27.65 18.00 7.51
N VAL A 220 28.85 17.46 7.44
CA VAL A 220 30.00 18.04 8.16
C VAL A 220 30.73 19.02 7.25
N VAL A 221 31.01 20.21 7.77
CA VAL A 221 31.75 21.25 7.04
C VAL A 221 32.97 21.65 7.86
N LEU A 222 34.16 21.48 7.28
CA LEU A 222 35.44 21.79 7.93
C LEU A 222 35.96 23.17 7.49
N ALA A 223 36.21 24.04 8.46
CA ALA A 223 36.90 25.33 8.30
C ALA A 223 38.22 25.33 9.08
N ARG A 224 39.24 26.02 8.57
CA ARG A 224 40.60 26.02 9.16
C ARG A 224 41.00 27.36 9.77
N ASN A 225 40.21 28.40 9.55
CA ASN A 225 40.45 29.75 10.06
C ASN A 225 39.13 30.47 10.35
N TYR A 226 39.24 31.63 10.99
CA TYR A 226 38.08 32.42 11.39
C TYR A 226 37.22 32.87 10.22
N GLU A 227 37.86 33.33 9.14
CA GLU A 227 37.18 33.91 7.98
C GLU A 227 36.39 32.85 7.21
N GLU A 228 36.98 31.68 6.98
CA GLU A 228 36.30 30.50 6.41
C GLU A 228 35.09 30.11 7.25
N ALA A 229 35.26 30.02 8.58
CA ALA A 229 34.19 29.62 9.49
C ALA A 229 33.03 30.61 9.51
N LEU A 230 33.32 31.91 9.59
CA LEU A 230 32.29 32.95 9.62
C LEU A 230 31.57 33.06 8.28
N ALA A 231 32.28 32.96 7.15
CA ALA A 231 31.66 32.99 5.82
C ALA A 231 30.69 31.81 5.61
N LEU A 232 31.06 30.61 6.06
CA LEU A 232 30.19 29.43 6.00
C LEU A 232 28.98 29.57 6.92
N TYR A 233 29.17 30.07 8.14
CA TYR A 233 28.07 30.35 9.04
C TYR A 233 27.10 31.40 8.47
N ASP A 234 27.62 32.51 7.94
CA ASP A 234 26.80 33.59 7.38
C ASP A 234 25.98 33.12 6.17
N LYS A 235 26.56 32.25 5.33
CA LYS A 235 25.87 31.70 4.15
C LYS A 235 24.75 30.72 4.53
N TYR A 236 24.92 29.95 5.61
CA TYR A 236 24.03 28.83 5.94
C TYR A 236 23.42 28.89 7.35
N ALA A 237 23.36 30.07 7.97
CA ALA A 237 23.00 30.26 9.39
C ALA A 237 21.69 29.57 9.80
N ASP A 238 20.70 29.51 8.91
CA ASP A 238 19.41 28.88 9.17
C ASP A 238 19.44 27.36 9.25
N ASN A 239 20.50 26.73 8.75
CA ASN A 239 20.63 25.28 8.65
C ASN A 239 21.81 24.74 9.47
N VAL A 240 22.31 25.51 10.45
CA VAL A 240 23.38 25.06 11.36
C VAL A 240 22.78 24.29 12.54
N LEU A 241 23.13 23.01 12.66
CA LEU A 241 22.73 22.16 13.78
C LEU A 241 23.54 22.45 15.05
N GLY A 242 24.82 22.78 14.87
CA GLY A 242 25.75 23.17 15.93
C GLY A 242 27.16 23.42 15.41
N VAL A 243 28.00 23.99 16.26
CA VAL A 243 29.39 24.39 15.94
C VAL A 243 30.35 23.73 16.93
N ILE A 244 31.41 23.13 16.40
CA ILE A 244 32.53 22.56 17.14
C ILE A 244 33.76 23.36 16.73
N SER A 245 34.43 24.01 17.67
CA SER A 245 35.56 24.90 17.37
C SER A 245 36.71 24.66 18.31
N ASP A 246 37.92 24.57 17.77
CA ASP A 246 39.14 24.76 18.55
C ASP A 246 39.19 26.18 19.15
N VAL A 247 40.04 26.39 20.14
CA VAL A 247 40.28 27.73 20.71
C VAL A 247 41.29 28.53 19.89
N ARG A 248 42.35 27.91 19.38
CA ARG A 248 43.52 28.60 18.80
C ARG A 248 43.72 28.25 17.33
N PHE A 249 43.23 29.10 16.46
CA PHE A 249 43.43 29.01 15.01
C PHE A 249 43.72 30.40 14.41
N PRO A 250 44.11 30.49 13.12
CA PRO A 250 44.39 31.76 12.47
C PRO A 250 43.18 32.71 12.40
N LEU A 251 43.40 33.97 12.78
CA LEU A 251 42.52 35.12 12.60
C LEU A 251 43.33 36.21 11.91
N GLY A 252 42.89 36.68 10.72
CA GLY A 252 43.68 37.59 9.90
C GLY A 252 45.04 37.02 9.48
N GLY A 253 45.14 35.69 9.33
CA GLY A 253 46.37 34.98 8.99
C GLY A 253 47.34 34.75 10.16
N VAL A 254 47.04 35.24 11.37
CA VAL A 254 47.89 35.07 12.56
C VAL A 254 47.17 34.20 13.59
N LYS A 255 47.87 33.25 14.21
CA LYS A 255 47.30 32.41 15.27
C LYS A 255 46.89 33.26 16.48
N ASP A 256 45.60 33.29 16.77
CA ASP A 256 45.05 34.01 17.92
C ASP A 256 44.63 32.99 19.00
N PRO A 257 45.07 33.15 20.26
CA PRO A 257 44.78 32.20 21.34
C PRO A 257 43.33 32.23 21.82
N GLU A 258 42.49 33.15 21.33
CA GLU A 258 41.06 33.24 21.66
C GLU A 258 40.19 33.30 20.40
N ALA A 259 40.71 32.89 19.24
CA ALA A 259 40.00 32.92 17.97
C ALA A 259 38.65 32.19 18.06
N GLY A 260 38.64 30.99 18.66
CA GLY A 260 37.44 30.20 18.87
C GLY A 260 36.43 30.87 19.79
N LEU A 261 36.89 31.44 20.91
CA LEU A 261 36.01 32.19 21.83
C LEU A 261 35.35 33.37 21.12
N LYS A 262 36.11 34.13 20.33
CA LYS A 262 35.59 35.26 19.53
C LYS A 262 34.56 34.79 18.51
N LEU A 263 34.80 33.67 17.83
CA LEU A 263 33.86 33.10 16.86
C LEU A 263 32.55 32.67 17.53
N LEU A 264 32.65 31.87 18.60
CA LEU A 264 31.48 31.38 19.33
C LEU A 264 30.67 32.52 19.94
N ARG A 265 31.29 33.61 20.42
CA ARG A 265 30.59 34.81 20.89
C ARG A 265 29.76 35.47 19.79
N VAL A 266 30.32 35.66 18.60
CA VAL A 266 29.60 36.27 17.46
C VAL A 266 28.41 35.40 17.06
N ILE A 267 28.59 34.08 17.01
CA ILE A 267 27.52 33.13 16.69
C ILE A 267 26.46 33.13 17.79
N HIS A 268 26.85 33.13 19.07
CA HIS A 268 25.93 33.11 20.21
C HIS A 268 25.05 34.37 20.26
N GLN A 269 25.59 35.54 19.92
CA GLN A 269 24.81 36.79 19.86
C GLN A 269 23.68 36.71 18.82
N ARG A 270 23.90 36.00 17.71
CA ARG A 270 22.92 35.84 16.63
C ARG A 270 21.97 34.66 16.89
N ALA A 271 22.46 33.59 17.50
CA ALA A 271 21.72 32.37 17.79
C ALA A 271 22.02 31.88 19.24
N PRO A 272 21.37 32.45 20.27
CA PRO A 272 21.68 32.18 21.68
C PRO A 272 21.50 30.72 22.11
N PHE A 273 20.64 29.97 21.41
CA PHE A 273 20.32 28.59 21.76
C PHE A 273 21.01 27.56 20.86
N LEU A 274 21.87 27.99 19.93
CA LEU A 274 22.64 27.08 19.09
C LEU A 274 23.67 26.32 19.95
N PRO A 275 23.83 24.99 19.77
CA PRO A 275 24.87 24.24 20.46
C PRO A 275 26.26 24.67 20.00
N LEU A 276 27.03 25.25 20.92
CA LEU A 276 28.41 25.70 20.70
C LEU A 276 29.34 24.88 21.59
N ILE A 277 30.22 24.11 20.95
CA ILE A 277 31.19 23.22 21.58
C ILE A 277 32.59 23.78 21.32
N MET A 278 33.33 24.01 22.40
CA MET A 278 34.71 24.43 22.39
C MET A 278 35.61 23.24 22.69
N GLU A 279 36.62 23.04 21.86
CA GLU A 279 37.64 22.01 22.05
C GLU A 279 38.98 22.70 22.34
N SER A 280 39.73 22.21 23.33
CA SER A 280 41.03 22.81 23.68
C SER A 280 41.94 21.79 24.36
N SER A 281 43.24 21.89 24.08
CA SER A 281 44.29 21.19 24.85
C SER A 281 44.68 21.96 26.13
N GLU A 282 44.29 23.22 26.25
CA GLU A 282 44.54 24.07 27.41
C GLU A 282 43.30 24.04 28.32
N THR A 283 43.44 23.44 29.50
CA THR A 283 42.33 23.22 30.45
C THR A 283 41.79 24.50 31.07
N GLU A 284 42.58 25.58 31.11
CA GLU A 284 42.16 26.90 31.57
C GLU A 284 41.03 27.51 30.71
N ASN A 285 40.95 27.13 29.43
CA ASN A 285 39.87 27.57 28.55
C ASN A 285 38.51 26.99 28.92
N ARG A 286 38.46 25.92 29.74
CA ARG A 286 37.21 25.35 30.28
C ARG A 286 36.42 26.40 31.05
N ALA A 287 37.09 27.09 31.97
CA ALA A 287 36.43 28.09 32.81
C ALA A 287 35.88 29.26 31.98
N LYS A 288 36.61 29.66 30.91
CA LYS A 288 36.16 30.70 29.97
C LYS A 288 34.93 30.24 29.17
N ALA A 289 34.97 29.02 28.63
CA ALA A 289 33.86 28.45 27.85
C ALA A 289 32.59 28.28 28.69
N GLU A 290 32.72 27.70 29.89
CA GLU A 290 31.59 27.43 30.79
C GLU A 290 30.98 28.73 31.34
N ALA A 291 31.78 29.77 31.59
CA ALA A 291 31.29 31.09 32.02
C ALA A 291 30.37 31.75 30.98
N GLU A 292 30.57 31.45 29.70
CA GLU A 292 29.75 31.96 28.59
C GLU A 292 28.67 30.97 28.14
N GLY A 293 28.52 29.86 28.86
CA GLY A 293 27.50 28.84 28.59
C GLY A 293 27.84 27.86 27.46
N PHE A 294 29.05 27.95 26.89
CA PHE A 294 29.54 27.00 25.89
C PHE A 294 29.86 25.65 26.51
N ARG A 295 29.82 24.59 25.70
CA ARG A 295 30.25 23.25 26.13
C ARG A 295 31.74 23.08 25.86
N PHE A 296 32.42 22.31 26.69
CA PHE A 296 33.86 22.16 26.61
C PHE A 296 34.28 20.69 26.49
N VAL A 297 35.17 20.41 25.54
CA VAL A 297 35.81 19.11 25.34
C VAL A 297 37.32 19.26 25.49
N ASP A 298 37.89 18.47 26.40
CA ASP A 298 39.34 18.46 26.64
C ASP A 298 40.05 17.53 25.65
N LYS A 299 40.91 18.08 24.81
CA LYS A 299 41.67 17.33 23.79
C LYS A 299 42.69 16.37 24.39
N ASN A 300 43.12 16.59 25.64
CA ASN A 300 44.03 15.68 26.35
C ASN A 300 43.28 14.56 27.09
N SER A 301 41.95 14.61 27.15
CA SER A 301 41.16 13.57 27.78
C SER A 301 41.25 12.27 26.98
N LYS A 302 41.54 11.16 27.67
CA LYS A 302 41.41 9.80 27.09
C LYS A 302 39.97 9.46 26.69
N LYS A 303 38.98 10.24 27.15
CA LYS A 303 37.55 10.09 26.85
C LYS A 303 37.01 11.12 25.87
N MET A 304 37.87 11.93 25.24
CA MET A 304 37.44 13.04 24.37
C MET A 304 36.37 12.64 23.34
N SER A 305 36.53 11.51 22.65
CA SER A 305 35.56 11.02 21.66
C SER A 305 34.22 10.59 22.26
N LEU A 306 34.20 10.14 23.52
CA LEU A 306 32.97 9.81 24.26
C LEU A 306 32.31 11.07 24.81
N ASP A 307 33.10 12.03 25.29
CA ASP A 307 32.63 13.30 25.82
C ASP A 307 31.97 14.12 24.69
N LEU A 308 32.62 14.22 23.53
CA LEU A 308 32.05 14.87 22.34
C LEU A 308 30.74 14.19 21.90
N ARG A 309 30.72 12.85 21.85
CA ARG A 309 29.51 12.08 21.54
C ARG A 309 28.36 12.42 22.48
N SER A 310 28.62 12.40 23.79
CA SER A 310 27.60 12.69 24.81
C SER A 310 27.02 14.10 24.66
N ILE A 311 27.88 15.09 24.36
CA ILE A 311 27.45 16.48 24.16
C ILE A 311 26.61 16.60 22.89
N MET A 312 26.99 15.93 21.80
CA MET A 312 26.23 15.89 20.56
C MET A 312 24.85 15.23 20.75
N GLU A 313 24.80 14.09 21.44
CA GLU A 313 23.55 13.41 21.82
C GLU A 313 22.65 14.33 22.67
N GLU A 314 23.20 15.02 23.66
CA GLU A 314 22.36 15.85 24.53
C GLU A 314 21.89 17.17 23.89
N HIS A 315 22.71 17.80 23.04
CA HIS A 315 22.48 19.19 22.64
C HIS A 315 22.20 19.42 21.15
N MET A 316 22.71 18.57 20.26
CA MET A 316 22.50 18.68 18.81
C MET A 316 21.27 17.89 18.32
N GLY A 317 20.50 17.27 19.22
CA GLY A 317 19.28 16.54 18.87
C GLY A 317 19.53 15.11 18.36
N PHE A 318 20.76 14.60 18.51
CA PHE A 318 21.08 13.19 18.27
C PHE A 318 20.53 12.33 19.42
N GLY A 319 20.06 11.10 19.15
CA GLY A 319 19.45 10.26 20.19
C GLY A 319 18.08 10.76 20.67
N ASP A 320 17.59 10.19 21.77
CA ASP A 320 16.20 10.39 22.25
C ASP A 320 15.94 11.81 22.74
N PHE A 321 14.71 12.31 22.58
CA PHE A 321 14.35 13.61 23.14
C PHE A 321 14.05 13.47 24.62
N ILE A 322 14.75 14.22 25.46
CA ILE A 322 14.58 14.17 26.91
C ILE A 322 13.93 15.46 27.37
N PHE A 323 12.69 15.37 27.86
CA PHE A 323 12.05 16.45 28.60
C PHE A 323 12.67 16.53 29.99
N ARG A 324 13.17 17.71 30.36
CA ARG A 324 13.86 17.94 31.64
C ARG A 324 13.13 18.99 32.48
N ASP A 325 13.25 18.84 33.79
CA ASP A 325 12.89 19.90 34.72
C ASP A 325 13.88 21.07 34.59
N PRO A 326 13.42 22.31 34.37
CA PRO A 326 14.31 23.43 34.13
C PRO A 326 15.19 23.78 35.33
N LYS A 327 14.73 23.51 36.56
CA LYS A 327 15.39 23.84 37.84
C LYS A 327 16.34 22.74 38.29
N THR A 328 15.87 21.50 38.31
CA THR A 328 16.65 20.36 38.83
C THR A 328 17.46 19.63 37.75
N LYS A 329 17.16 19.87 36.47
CA LYS A 329 17.70 19.15 35.29
C LYS A 329 17.37 17.65 35.26
N ALA A 330 16.55 17.17 36.18
CA ALA A 330 16.10 15.79 36.22
C ALA A 330 15.29 15.42 34.96
N GLU A 331 15.42 14.18 34.52
CA GLU A 331 14.64 13.62 33.42
C GLU A 331 13.18 13.44 33.86
N ILE A 332 12.26 14.06 33.11
CA ILE A 332 10.81 13.92 33.31
C ILE A 332 10.28 12.81 32.40
N MET A 333 10.68 12.83 31.13
CA MET A 333 10.21 11.90 30.12
C MET A 333 11.21 11.79 28.97
N ARG A 334 11.32 10.59 28.41
CA ARG A 334 12.15 10.27 27.26
C ARG A 334 11.27 9.83 26.10
N ILE A 335 11.54 10.40 24.94
CA ILE A 335 10.79 10.19 23.70
C ILE A 335 11.75 9.66 22.64
N HIS A 336 11.48 8.45 22.15
CA HIS A 336 12.37 7.75 21.22
C HIS A 336 12.03 8.07 19.75
N ASN A 337 10.75 8.31 19.45
CA ASN A 337 10.23 8.47 18.09
C ASN A 337 9.07 9.48 18.02
N LEU A 338 8.64 9.83 16.80
CA LEU A 338 7.53 10.76 16.55
C LEU A 338 6.20 10.33 17.20
N LYS A 339 5.91 9.03 17.25
CA LYS A 339 4.66 8.50 17.82
C LYS A 339 4.62 8.74 19.33
N GLU A 340 5.69 8.41 20.05
CA GLU A 340 5.79 8.69 21.47
C GLU A 340 5.67 10.18 21.78
N LEU A 341 6.22 11.05 20.92
CA LEU A 341 6.06 12.50 21.07
C LEU A 341 4.59 12.88 20.98
N GLN A 342 3.89 12.42 19.95
CA GLN A 342 2.45 12.66 19.73
C GLN A 342 1.61 12.17 20.92
N ASP A 343 1.85 10.96 21.40
CA ASP A 343 1.04 10.32 22.45
C ASP A 343 1.23 10.99 23.82
N ASN A 344 2.38 11.65 24.05
CA ASN A 344 2.73 12.19 25.36
C ASN A 344 2.85 13.71 25.42
N ILE A 345 2.73 14.45 24.31
CA ILE A 345 2.94 15.92 24.29
C ILE A 345 2.04 16.67 25.29
N PHE A 346 0.82 16.19 25.51
CA PHE A 346 -0.13 16.77 26.46
C PHE A 346 0.12 16.40 27.93
N ARG A 347 1.00 15.42 28.20
CA ARG A 347 1.37 14.98 29.56
C ARG A 347 2.58 15.72 30.13
N ILE A 348 3.31 16.46 29.29
CA ILE A 348 4.52 17.19 29.70
C ILE A 348 4.16 18.39 30.58
N PRO A 349 4.81 18.61 31.74
CA PRO A 349 4.57 19.78 32.59
C PRO A 349 4.84 21.12 31.88
N ASP A 350 4.06 22.17 32.22
CA ASP A 350 4.15 23.50 31.59
C ASP A 350 5.55 24.12 31.65
N ASP A 351 6.19 24.09 32.83
CA ASP A 351 7.52 24.65 33.05
C ASP A 351 8.58 23.97 32.15
N SER A 352 8.46 22.65 31.96
CA SER A 352 9.34 21.88 31.08
C SER A 352 9.03 22.20 29.61
N MET A 353 7.75 22.20 29.23
CA MET A 353 7.34 22.50 27.86
C MET A 353 7.82 23.90 27.43
N LEU A 354 7.62 24.91 28.27
CA LEU A 354 8.13 26.27 28.05
C LEU A 354 9.65 26.31 27.91
N TYR A 355 10.38 25.56 28.75
CA TYR A 355 11.84 25.46 28.68
C TYR A 355 12.32 24.91 27.33
N HIS A 356 11.64 23.90 26.78
CA HIS A 356 12.00 23.29 25.50
C HIS A 356 11.53 24.10 24.27
N ILE A 357 10.36 24.75 24.35
CA ILE A 357 9.86 25.67 23.31
C ILE A 357 10.80 26.86 23.17
N SER A 358 11.11 27.55 24.27
CA SER A 358 11.92 28.78 24.27
C SER A 358 13.34 28.58 23.73
N ARG A 359 13.80 27.33 23.61
CA ARG A 359 15.16 26.98 23.15
C ARG A 359 15.19 26.26 21.81
N ASN A 360 14.05 26.14 21.13
CA ASN A 360 13.93 25.43 19.85
C ASN A 360 14.45 23.98 19.91
N HIS A 361 14.33 23.31 21.06
CA HIS A 361 14.84 21.95 21.23
C HIS A 361 14.10 20.96 20.31
N MET A 362 12.78 21.09 20.17
CA MET A 362 11.96 20.19 19.37
C MET A 362 12.22 20.33 17.86
N SER A 363 12.26 21.56 17.33
CA SER A 363 12.58 21.78 15.91
C SER A 363 13.97 21.26 15.58
N ARG A 364 14.96 21.43 16.48
CA ARG A 364 16.31 20.85 16.32
C ARG A 364 16.28 19.32 16.29
N TRP A 365 15.60 18.70 17.25
CA TRP A 365 15.49 17.24 17.32
C TRP A 365 14.83 16.63 16.07
N LEU A 366 13.82 17.32 15.51
CA LEU A 366 13.18 16.94 14.25
C LEU A 366 14.10 17.12 13.04
N SER A 367 14.86 18.23 12.97
CA SER A 367 15.82 18.48 11.89
C SER A 367 16.96 17.45 11.85
N ALA A 368 17.45 17.02 13.02
CA ALA A 368 18.48 15.98 13.14
C ALA A 368 18.01 14.61 12.63
N ARG A 369 16.69 14.40 12.53
CA ARG A 369 16.03 13.17 12.04
C ARG A 369 15.48 13.28 10.61
N ALA A 370 15.88 14.34 9.91
CA ALA A 370 15.41 14.68 8.58
C ALA A 370 13.88 14.91 8.47
N ILE A 371 13.23 15.38 9.54
CA ILE A 371 11.82 15.78 9.53
C ILE A 371 11.75 17.30 9.28
N PHE A 372 12.26 17.70 8.11
CA PHE A 372 12.48 19.10 7.77
C PHE A 372 11.19 19.95 7.67
N PRO A 373 10.10 19.48 7.05
CA PRO A 373 8.89 20.30 6.90
C PRO A 373 8.29 20.73 8.24
N VAL A 374 8.20 19.79 9.20
CA VAL A 374 7.70 20.09 10.55
C VAL A 374 8.71 20.93 11.32
N SER A 375 10.01 20.64 11.18
CA SER A 375 11.06 21.41 11.84
C SER A 375 11.05 22.89 11.41
N ASP A 376 11.01 23.17 10.11
CA ASP A 376 11.01 24.54 9.57
C ASP A 376 9.75 25.31 9.97
N PHE A 377 8.60 24.63 9.99
CA PHE A 377 7.35 25.20 10.49
C PHE A 377 7.47 25.59 11.98
N LEU A 378 7.89 24.65 12.83
CA LEU A 378 8.01 24.89 14.27
C LEU A 378 9.11 25.90 14.62
N LYS A 379 10.18 25.98 13.83
CA LYS A 379 11.26 26.96 14.02
C LYS A 379 10.76 28.41 13.93
N LYS A 380 9.68 28.67 13.18
CA LYS A 380 9.08 30.01 13.00
C LYS A 380 8.12 30.40 14.14
N ILE A 381 7.71 29.43 14.96
CA ILE A 381 6.77 29.61 16.07
C ILE A 381 7.59 29.69 17.34
N THR A 382 8.07 30.90 17.65
CA THR A 382 8.86 31.15 18.85
C THR A 382 7.98 31.62 20.01
N TRP A 383 8.49 31.45 21.23
CA TRP A 383 7.80 31.94 22.43
C TRP A 383 7.53 33.45 22.39
N GLU A 384 8.39 34.24 21.73
CA GLU A 384 8.16 35.69 21.60
C GLU A 384 6.91 36.01 20.75
N ARG A 385 6.59 35.16 19.77
CA ARG A 385 5.45 35.33 18.86
C ARG A 385 4.15 34.78 19.44
N LEU A 386 4.22 33.68 20.19
CA LEU A 386 3.05 33.03 20.78
C LEU A 386 3.37 32.69 22.26
N LYS A 387 2.75 33.41 23.19
CA LYS A 387 2.98 33.23 24.64
C LYS A 387 1.94 32.31 25.28
N ASP A 388 1.72 31.15 24.67
CA ASP A 388 0.71 30.18 25.12
C ASP A 388 1.24 28.75 24.95
N VAL A 389 1.52 28.09 26.07
CA VAL A 389 2.10 26.73 26.10
C VAL A 389 1.11 25.70 25.57
N THR A 390 -0.19 25.85 25.86
CA THR A 390 -1.24 24.94 25.39
C THR A 390 -1.39 25.04 23.89
N ALA A 391 -1.38 26.26 23.34
CA ALA A 391 -1.39 26.47 21.90
C ALA A 391 -0.17 25.81 21.21
N HIS A 392 1.02 25.85 21.81
CA HIS A 392 2.18 25.15 21.25
C HIS A 392 1.99 23.63 21.23
N ARG A 393 1.39 23.03 22.27
CA ARG A 393 1.10 21.59 22.29
C ARG A 393 0.19 21.18 21.14
N GLU A 394 -0.91 21.93 20.95
CA GLU A 394 -1.86 21.69 19.87
C GLU A 394 -1.18 21.83 18.49
N ILE A 395 -0.41 22.90 18.28
CA ILE A 395 0.30 23.10 17.00
C ILE A 395 1.32 21.99 16.72
N ILE A 396 2.08 21.57 17.72
CA ILE A 396 3.06 20.47 17.58
C ILE A 396 2.34 19.16 17.28
N PHE A 397 1.26 18.87 18.00
CA PHE A 397 0.45 17.67 17.79
C PHE A 397 -0.11 17.64 16.36
N ASP A 398 -0.77 18.71 15.93
CA ASP A 398 -1.37 18.82 14.61
C ASP A 398 -0.33 18.72 13.50
N ALA A 399 0.85 19.32 13.68
CA ALA A 399 1.93 19.21 12.70
C ALA A 399 2.51 17.79 12.57
N ILE A 400 2.60 17.05 13.68
CA ILE A 400 3.00 15.65 13.64
C ILE A 400 1.92 14.80 12.97
N VAL A 401 0.64 15.04 13.29
CA VAL A 401 -0.50 14.34 12.68
C VAL A 401 -0.53 14.56 11.16
N GLN A 402 -0.48 15.82 10.71
CA GLN A 402 -0.45 16.15 9.29
C GLN A 402 0.77 15.54 8.57
N TYR A 403 1.94 15.56 9.19
CA TYR A 403 3.14 14.95 8.62
C TYR A 403 3.00 13.42 8.48
N ARG A 404 2.45 12.74 9.49
CA ARG A 404 2.18 11.29 9.43
C ARG A 404 1.13 10.96 8.38
N HIS A 405 0.05 11.75 8.28
CA HIS A 405 -0.94 11.59 7.21
C HIS A 405 -0.30 11.74 5.83
N MET A 406 0.44 12.83 5.59
CA MET A 406 1.14 13.06 4.32
C MET A 406 2.06 11.89 3.94
N LYS A 407 2.79 11.31 4.90
CA LYS A 407 3.67 10.16 4.66
C LYS A 407 2.95 8.83 4.46
N ASN A 408 1.71 8.71 4.93
CA ASN A 408 0.88 7.51 4.81
C ASN A 408 0.00 7.51 3.54
N ILE A 409 0.03 8.57 2.73
CA ILE A 409 -0.65 8.64 1.43
C ILE A 409 0.19 7.92 0.37
N GLY A 410 -0.42 7.00 -0.39
CA GLY A 410 0.20 6.35 -1.55
C GLY A 410 1.24 5.26 -1.30
N VAL A 411 1.67 5.02 -0.05
CA VAL A 411 2.62 3.93 0.27
C VAL A 411 1.91 2.82 1.01
N VAL A 412 1.84 1.63 0.42
CA VAL A 412 1.44 0.40 1.13
C VAL A 412 2.47 0.13 2.22
N ALA A 413 2.07 0.36 3.48
CA ALA A 413 2.95 0.12 4.62
C ALA A 413 3.27 -1.37 4.75
N VAL A 414 4.55 -1.70 4.95
CA VAL A 414 4.93 -3.03 5.44
C VAL A 414 4.39 -3.14 6.86
N PHE A 415 3.72 -4.26 7.18
CA PHE A 415 3.23 -4.53 8.52
C PHE A 415 4.42 -4.50 9.48
N ASP A 416 4.37 -3.56 10.42
CA ASP A 416 5.37 -3.39 11.46
C ASP A 416 4.64 -3.48 12.79
N ARG A 417 5.00 -4.49 13.59
CA ARG A 417 4.40 -4.82 14.89
C ARG A 417 4.31 -3.63 15.84
N MET A 418 5.20 -2.65 15.71
CA MET A 418 5.26 -1.46 16.56
C MET A 418 4.45 -0.27 16.00
N LYS A 419 4.10 -0.31 14.70
CA LYS A 419 3.44 0.79 13.97
C LYS A 419 2.00 0.49 13.55
N PHE A 420 1.58 -0.77 13.49
CA PHE A 420 0.18 -1.12 13.22
C PHE A 420 -0.68 -0.68 14.41
N ASP A 421 -1.32 0.48 14.28
CA ASP A 421 -2.14 1.13 15.30
C ASP A 421 -3.57 1.35 14.79
N SER A 422 -4.42 1.98 15.61
CA SER A 422 -5.82 2.28 15.30
C SER A 422 -6.03 3.15 14.03
N TYR A 423 -4.97 3.73 13.46
CA TYR A 423 -5.04 4.66 12.32
C TYR A 423 -4.52 4.05 11.00
N SER A 424 -4.02 2.81 11.01
CA SER A 424 -3.60 2.10 9.80
C SER A 424 -4.67 1.12 9.35
N HIS A 425 -5.27 1.37 8.18
CA HIS A 425 -6.36 0.54 7.64
C HIS A 425 -5.88 -0.61 6.75
N PHE A 426 -4.65 -0.54 6.20
CA PHE A 426 -4.09 -1.55 5.30
C PHE A 426 -2.61 -1.80 5.57
N ALA A 427 -2.22 -3.06 5.72
CA ALA A 427 -0.83 -3.47 5.89
C ALA A 427 -0.54 -4.81 5.21
N ARG A 428 0.75 -5.14 5.02
CA ARG A 428 1.19 -6.40 4.38
C ARG A 428 2.26 -7.15 5.19
N ILE A 429 2.17 -8.47 5.23
CA ILE A 429 3.19 -9.36 5.80
C ILE A 429 3.82 -10.13 4.65
N GLY A 430 5.15 -10.09 4.54
CA GLY A 430 5.90 -10.64 3.41
C GLY A 430 6.32 -9.58 2.39
N ASP A 431 7.24 -9.97 1.52
CA ASP A 431 7.83 -9.10 0.47
C ASP A 431 7.30 -9.42 -0.94
N GLY A 432 6.51 -10.50 -1.08
CA GLY A 432 5.91 -10.93 -2.33
C GLY A 432 4.75 -10.04 -2.82
N SER A 433 3.96 -10.59 -3.75
CA SER A 433 2.79 -9.89 -4.30
C SER A 433 1.62 -9.90 -3.32
N LEU A 434 0.80 -8.86 -3.35
CA LEU A 434 -0.45 -8.75 -2.57
C LEU A 434 -1.62 -9.54 -3.21
N GLY A 435 -1.43 -10.10 -4.40
CA GLY A 435 -2.52 -10.60 -5.22
C GLY A 435 -3.42 -9.48 -5.79
N GLY A 436 -4.42 -9.87 -6.58
CA GLY A 436 -5.41 -8.99 -7.21
C GLY A 436 -6.24 -8.17 -6.24
N LYS A 437 -7.06 -8.87 -5.45
CA LYS A 437 -7.93 -8.26 -4.42
C LYS A 437 -7.13 -7.38 -3.45
N GLY A 438 -5.95 -7.85 -3.02
CA GLY A 438 -5.09 -7.11 -2.11
C GLY A 438 -4.59 -5.80 -2.71
N ARG A 439 -4.19 -5.80 -3.99
CA ARG A 439 -3.85 -4.58 -4.73
C ARG A 439 -5.06 -3.65 -4.89
N GLY A 440 -6.25 -4.19 -5.19
CA GLY A 440 -7.49 -3.42 -5.30
C GLY A 440 -7.86 -2.71 -4.00
N LEU A 441 -7.74 -3.39 -2.85
CA LEU A 441 -7.97 -2.80 -1.53
C LEU A 441 -6.96 -1.70 -1.18
N ALA A 442 -5.67 -1.94 -1.43
CA ALA A 442 -4.64 -0.92 -1.26
C ALA A 442 -4.91 0.32 -2.14
N PHE A 443 -5.44 0.08 -3.35
CA PHE A 443 -5.81 1.15 -4.27
C PHE A 443 -7.04 1.94 -3.78
N LEU A 444 -8.05 1.28 -3.23
CA LEU A 444 -9.20 1.95 -2.59
C LEU A 444 -8.78 2.82 -1.42
N ASP A 445 -7.93 2.31 -0.53
CA ASP A 445 -7.37 3.09 0.59
C ASP A 445 -6.68 4.36 0.09
N ASN A 446 -5.93 4.26 -1.01
CA ASN A 446 -5.30 5.42 -1.63
C ASN A 446 -6.31 6.41 -2.24
N ILE A 447 -7.36 5.92 -2.93
CA ILE A 447 -8.44 6.78 -3.47
C ILE A 447 -9.10 7.59 -2.34
N ILE A 448 -9.48 6.93 -1.25
CA ILE A 448 -10.14 7.61 -0.12
C ILE A 448 -9.23 8.71 0.46
N LYS A 449 -7.93 8.42 0.61
CA LYS A 449 -6.94 9.37 1.12
C LYS A 449 -6.66 10.55 0.19
N MET A 450 -6.70 10.32 -1.12
CA MET A 450 -6.45 11.34 -2.14
C MET A 450 -7.64 12.28 -2.37
N HIS A 451 -8.84 11.89 -1.93
CA HIS A 451 -10.09 12.63 -2.13
C HIS A 451 -10.74 13.00 -0.78
N PRO A 452 -10.33 14.13 -0.16
CA PRO A 452 -10.90 14.62 1.11
C PRO A 452 -12.41 14.85 1.08
N ASP A 453 -13.00 14.97 -0.11
CA ASP A 453 -14.44 15.11 -0.31
C ASP A 453 -15.24 13.99 0.37
N PHE A 454 -14.68 12.78 0.50
CA PHE A 454 -15.32 11.68 1.24
C PHE A 454 -15.56 12.00 2.72
N SER A 455 -14.85 12.98 3.28
CA SER A 455 -15.03 13.48 4.66
C SER A 455 -15.91 14.74 4.74
N SER A 456 -16.57 15.14 3.65
CA SER A 456 -17.40 16.37 3.62
C SER A 456 -18.77 16.20 4.29
N PHE A 457 -19.25 14.96 4.47
CA PHE A 457 -20.57 14.66 5.03
C PHE A 457 -20.53 14.54 6.56
N PRO A 458 -21.25 15.40 7.31
CA PRO A 458 -21.29 15.31 8.77
C PRO A 458 -21.86 13.97 9.24
N GLY A 459 -21.22 13.34 10.24
CA GLY A 459 -21.71 12.08 10.83
C GLY A 459 -21.45 10.83 10.00
N VAL A 460 -20.74 10.95 8.87
CA VAL A 460 -20.40 9.84 7.97
C VAL A 460 -18.90 9.63 7.94
N THR A 461 -18.47 8.39 8.09
CA THR A 461 -17.07 7.99 7.90
C THR A 461 -16.96 7.05 6.69
N VAL A 462 -16.10 7.40 5.73
CA VAL A 462 -15.77 6.56 4.57
C VAL A 462 -14.36 5.98 4.76
N GLN A 463 -14.25 4.66 4.74
CA GLN A 463 -12.97 3.97 4.94
C GLN A 463 -12.99 2.57 4.33
N ILE A 464 -11.85 1.88 4.32
CA ILE A 464 -11.82 0.42 4.14
C ILE A 464 -11.78 -0.26 5.53
N PRO A 465 -12.26 -1.51 5.67
CA PRO A 465 -12.10 -2.27 6.90
C PRO A 465 -10.62 -2.53 7.18
N LYS A 466 -10.25 -2.73 8.45
CA LYS A 466 -8.87 -3.07 8.81
C LYS A 466 -8.43 -4.34 8.10
N THR A 467 -7.34 -4.23 7.35
CA THR A 467 -6.90 -5.27 6.43
C THR A 467 -5.40 -5.55 6.56
N VAL A 468 -5.03 -6.81 6.70
CA VAL A 468 -3.65 -7.30 6.63
C VAL A 468 -3.55 -8.33 5.52
N VAL A 469 -2.59 -8.19 4.62
CA VAL A 469 -2.38 -9.14 3.51
C VAL A 469 -1.12 -9.98 3.74
N LEU A 470 -1.28 -11.30 3.81
CA LEU A 470 -0.18 -12.26 3.69
C LEU A 470 0.22 -12.37 2.22
N CYS A 471 1.44 -11.96 1.89
CA CYS A 471 1.93 -11.94 0.52
C CYS A 471 2.24 -13.34 -0.01
N THR A 472 2.36 -13.47 -1.34
CA THR A 472 2.56 -14.75 -2.02
C THR A 472 3.81 -15.53 -1.61
N ASP A 473 4.85 -14.86 -1.08
CA ASP A 473 6.06 -15.50 -0.56
C ASP A 473 5.78 -16.36 0.68
N VAL A 474 4.78 -16.00 1.50
CA VAL A 474 4.34 -16.80 2.64
C VAL A 474 3.68 -18.10 2.15
N PHE A 475 2.94 -18.05 1.04
CA PHE A 475 2.36 -19.23 0.40
C PHE A 475 3.43 -20.16 -0.16
N ASP A 476 4.40 -19.62 -0.90
CA ASP A 476 5.52 -20.41 -1.45
C ASP A 476 6.26 -21.15 -0.32
N GLN A 477 6.60 -20.42 0.75
CA GLN A 477 7.26 -20.98 1.93
C GLN A 477 6.42 -22.08 2.58
N PHE A 478 5.12 -21.86 2.74
CA PHE A 478 4.20 -22.85 3.34
C PHE A 478 4.13 -24.14 2.50
N MET A 479 4.00 -24.01 1.18
CA MET A 479 3.91 -25.15 0.26
C MET A 479 5.20 -25.98 0.25
N GLU A 480 6.37 -25.33 0.20
CA GLU A 480 7.68 -25.98 0.19
C GLU A 480 7.99 -26.67 1.52
N GLN A 481 7.83 -25.97 2.65
CA GLN A 481 8.17 -26.51 3.98
C GLN A 481 7.34 -27.74 4.35
N ASN A 482 6.10 -27.82 3.88
CA ASN A 482 5.18 -28.90 4.16
C ASN A 482 5.09 -29.95 3.03
N ASN A 483 5.84 -29.76 1.94
CA ASN A 483 5.91 -30.66 0.80
C ASN A 483 4.53 -30.98 0.18
N LEU A 484 3.68 -29.94 0.05
CA LEU A 484 2.26 -30.10 -0.29
C LEU A 484 1.97 -30.24 -1.79
N TYR A 485 2.90 -29.88 -2.67
CA TYR A 485 2.67 -29.89 -4.13
C TYR A 485 2.26 -31.27 -4.67
N GLN A 486 2.79 -32.36 -4.12
CA GLN A 486 2.47 -33.71 -4.59
C GLN A 486 0.99 -34.07 -4.38
N ILE A 487 0.44 -33.78 -3.21
CA ILE A 487 -0.98 -34.04 -2.94
C ILE A 487 -1.87 -33.00 -3.63
N ALA A 488 -1.44 -31.73 -3.65
CA ALA A 488 -2.17 -30.63 -4.24
C ALA A 488 -2.42 -30.81 -5.74
N LEU A 489 -1.42 -31.27 -6.50
CA LEU A 489 -1.49 -31.49 -7.95
C LEU A 489 -2.04 -32.87 -8.35
N SER A 490 -2.39 -33.72 -7.38
CA SER A 490 -2.98 -35.04 -7.65
C SER A 490 -4.49 -34.99 -7.94
N ASP A 491 -5.06 -36.13 -8.34
CA ASP A 491 -6.51 -36.32 -8.53
C ASP A 491 -7.26 -36.65 -7.22
N ALA A 492 -6.65 -36.36 -6.05
CA ALA A 492 -7.28 -36.55 -4.74
C ALA A 492 -8.55 -35.69 -4.59
N SER A 493 -9.46 -36.12 -3.70
CA SER A 493 -10.70 -35.36 -3.45
C SER A 493 -10.40 -34.04 -2.72
N ASP A 494 -11.29 -33.05 -2.87
CA ASP A 494 -11.14 -31.75 -2.21
C ASP A 494 -11.05 -31.89 -0.68
N GLU A 495 -11.77 -32.85 -0.08
CA GLU A 495 -11.69 -33.16 1.34
C GLU A 495 -10.36 -33.80 1.76
N GLU A 496 -9.73 -34.59 0.88
CA GLU A 496 -8.40 -35.15 1.12
C GLU A 496 -7.34 -34.06 1.09
N ILE A 497 -7.38 -33.19 0.07
CA ILE A 497 -6.49 -32.04 -0.06
C ILE A 497 -6.62 -31.15 1.18
N LEU A 498 -7.84 -30.78 1.58
CA LEU A 498 -8.09 -29.95 2.76
C LEU A 498 -7.50 -30.59 4.04
N ARG A 499 -7.68 -31.91 4.24
CA ARG A 499 -7.12 -32.62 5.40
C ARG A 499 -5.59 -32.55 5.46
N HIS A 500 -4.90 -32.64 4.32
CA HIS A 500 -3.45 -32.50 4.26
C HIS A 500 -3.00 -31.07 4.59
N PHE A 501 -3.69 -30.07 4.04
CA PHE A 501 -3.39 -28.66 4.30
C PHE A 501 -3.64 -28.26 5.77
N LEU A 502 -4.71 -28.75 6.40
CA LEU A 502 -4.99 -28.47 7.81
C LEU A 502 -3.90 -29.02 8.77
N ARG A 503 -3.29 -30.15 8.41
CA ARG A 503 -2.18 -30.77 9.16
C ARG A 503 -0.82 -30.07 8.98
N ALA A 504 -0.65 -29.29 7.92
CA ALA A 504 0.57 -28.55 7.64
C ALA A 504 0.79 -27.41 8.65
N GLN A 505 2.04 -26.97 8.84
CA GLN A 505 2.40 -25.90 9.77
C GLN A 505 2.64 -24.57 9.03
N LEU A 506 2.06 -23.49 9.54
CA LEU A 506 2.37 -22.12 9.10
C LEU A 506 3.66 -21.63 9.78
N PRO A 507 4.42 -20.70 9.17
CA PRO A 507 5.65 -20.17 9.77
C PRO A 507 5.44 -19.56 11.16
N ASP A 508 6.21 -20.01 12.15
CA ASP A 508 6.10 -19.56 13.55
C ASP A 508 6.36 -18.06 13.72
N SER A 509 7.08 -17.43 12.78
CA SER A 509 7.31 -15.98 12.77
C SER A 509 6.02 -15.17 12.74
N LEU A 510 4.92 -15.71 12.19
CA LEU A 510 3.63 -15.03 12.04
C LEU A 510 2.84 -14.90 13.35
N ILE A 511 3.13 -15.73 14.36
CA ILE A 511 2.34 -15.81 15.60
C ILE A 511 2.23 -14.44 16.29
N ALA A 512 3.36 -13.74 16.42
CA ALA A 512 3.38 -12.42 17.05
C ALA A 512 2.64 -11.36 16.21
N ASP A 513 2.71 -11.44 14.88
CA ASP A 513 1.99 -10.52 13.98
C ASP A 513 0.47 -10.70 14.10
N PHE A 514 0.00 -11.95 14.20
CA PHE A 514 -1.42 -12.24 14.40
C PHE A 514 -1.94 -11.74 15.74
N PHE A 515 -1.16 -11.86 16.83
CA PHE A 515 -1.56 -11.28 18.12
C PHE A 515 -1.73 -9.75 18.05
N THR A 516 -0.81 -9.04 17.38
CA THR A 516 -0.95 -7.60 17.15
C THR A 516 -2.19 -7.28 16.33
N PHE A 517 -2.50 -8.08 15.30
CA PHE A 517 -3.70 -7.90 14.49
C PHE A 517 -4.99 -8.10 15.31
N PHE A 518 -5.07 -9.13 16.16
CA PHE A 518 -6.24 -9.38 17.01
C PHE A 518 -6.50 -8.24 18.00
N GLU A 519 -5.45 -7.68 18.61
CA GLU A 519 -5.56 -6.54 19.52
C GLU A 519 -6.07 -5.28 18.83
N ALA A 520 -5.73 -5.08 17.55
CA ALA A 520 -6.15 -3.94 16.77
C ALA A 520 -7.60 -4.05 16.25
N THR A 521 -8.04 -5.25 15.86
CA THR A 521 -9.32 -5.47 15.17
C THR A 521 -10.50 -5.70 16.14
N LYS A 522 -10.36 -6.65 17.08
CA LYS A 522 -11.40 -7.01 18.08
C LYS A 522 -12.81 -7.25 17.49
N SER A 523 -12.88 -7.82 16.30
CA SER A 523 -14.12 -8.12 15.55
C SER A 523 -13.92 -9.38 14.70
N PRO A 524 -15.01 -9.99 14.16
CA PRO A 524 -14.89 -11.15 13.28
C PRO A 524 -14.01 -10.84 12.05
N VAL A 525 -13.36 -11.88 11.52
CA VAL A 525 -12.34 -11.74 10.46
C VAL A 525 -12.76 -12.55 9.24
N ALA A 526 -12.73 -11.93 8.06
CA ALA A 526 -12.81 -12.58 6.77
C ALA A 526 -11.40 -12.89 6.26
N ILE A 527 -11.16 -14.17 5.97
CA ILE A 527 -9.94 -14.70 5.37
C ILE A 527 -10.26 -14.94 3.89
N ARG A 528 -9.78 -14.03 3.04
CA ARG A 528 -10.11 -13.99 1.61
C ARG A 528 -8.90 -14.42 0.79
N SER A 529 -9.12 -15.24 -0.21
CA SER A 529 -8.18 -15.51 -1.30
C SER A 529 -7.87 -14.24 -2.09
N SER A 530 -6.61 -14.04 -2.45
CA SER A 530 -6.17 -13.03 -3.41
C SER A 530 -5.14 -13.63 -4.36
N SER A 531 -5.62 -14.20 -5.45
CA SER A 531 -4.78 -14.80 -6.48
C SER A 531 -4.01 -13.73 -7.28
N LEU A 532 -2.95 -14.10 -8.00
CA LEU A 532 -2.21 -13.14 -8.85
C LEU A 532 -3.05 -12.66 -10.04
N LEU A 533 -3.79 -13.59 -10.64
CA LEU A 533 -4.64 -13.41 -11.82
C LEU A 533 -6.03 -12.87 -11.47
N GLU A 534 -6.48 -13.06 -10.23
CA GLU A 534 -7.69 -12.43 -9.72
C GLU A 534 -7.61 -10.91 -9.87
N ASP A 535 -8.72 -10.26 -10.22
CA ASP A 535 -8.80 -8.82 -10.52
C ASP A 535 -7.72 -8.29 -11.49
N ALA A 536 -7.12 -9.15 -12.33
CA ALA A 536 -6.12 -8.75 -13.31
C ALA A 536 -6.74 -7.86 -14.40
N HIS A 537 -5.94 -6.92 -14.92
CA HIS A 537 -6.40 -5.91 -15.87
C HIS A 537 -6.97 -6.47 -17.18
N TYR A 538 -6.64 -7.69 -17.58
CA TYR A 538 -7.05 -8.26 -18.87
C TYR A 538 -8.01 -9.45 -18.73
N GLN A 539 -8.07 -10.09 -17.56
CA GLN A 539 -8.96 -11.22 -17.28
C GLN A 539 -9.32 -11.23 -15.78
N PRO A 540 -10.17 -10.31 -15.30
CA PRO A 540 -10.61 -10.32 -13.91
C PRO A 540 -11.58 -11.49 -13.69
N PHE A 541 -11.32 -12.26 -12.63
CA PHE A 541 -12.10 -13.44 -12.24
C PHE A 541 -12.77 -13.21 -10.89
N ALA A 542 -13.92 -13.85 -10.70
CA ALA A 542 -14.76 -13.63 -9.54
C ALA A 542 -15.30 -14.98 -8.99
N GLY A 543 -15.11 -15.21 -7.68
CA GLY A 543 -15.78 -16.31 -6.96
C GLY A 543 -15.24 -17.74 -7.16
N ILE A 544 -14.00 -17.92 -7.63
CA ILE A 544 -13.40 -19.26 -7.83
C ILE A 544 -12.85 -19.83 -6.52
N TYR A 545 -12.20 -19.00 -5.72
CA TYR A 545 -11.51 -19.41 -4.50
C TYR A 545 -12.33 -19.12 -3.26
N ALA A 546 -12.20 -19.98 -2.25
CA ALA A 546 -12.97 -19.90 -1.01
C ALA A 546 -12.67 -18.61 -0.22
N THR A 547 -13.69 -18.12 0.49
CA THR A 547 -13.56 -17.09 1.52
C THR A 547 -14.19 -17.57 2.81
N TYR A 548 -13.39 -17.70 3.86
CA TYR A 548 -13.87 -18.14 5.17
C TYR A 548 -14.00 -16.94 6.10
N MET A 549 -15.11 -16.84 6.82
CA MET A 549 -15.28 -15.86 7.89
C MET A 549 -15.17 -16.58 9.23
N ILE A 550 -14.53 -15.99 10.24
CA ILE A 550 -14.41 -16.58 11.57
C ILE A 550 -14.87 -15.58 12.63
N PRO A 551 -15.53 -16.05 13.72
CA PRO A 551 -15.93 -15.18 14.81
C PRO A 551 -14.71 -14.66 15.60
N TYR A 552 -14.92 -13.61 16.39
CA TYR A 552 -13.91 -13.12 17.33
C TYR A 552 -13.96 -13.91 18.64
N LEU A 553 -12.80 -14.37 19.10
CA LEU A 553 -12.64 -15.07 20.38
C LEU A 553 -11.75 -14.26 21.32
N GLU A 554 -12.10 -14.20 22.60
CA GLU A 554 -11.27 -13.53 23.62
C GLU A 554 -9.95 -14.29 23.91
N ASP A 555 -9.97 -15.61 23.79
CA ASP A 555 -8.76 -16.42 23.88
C ASP A 555 -7.94 -16.30 22.60
N LYS A 556 -6.84 -15.53 22.67
CA LYS A 556 -5.92 -15.30 21.57
C LYS A 556 -5.31 -16.59 20.99
N TYR A 557 -5.17 -17.66 21.77
CA TYR A 557 -4.61 -18.92 21.27
C TYR A 557 -5.65 -19.71 20.49
N ALA A 558 -6.89 -19.76 20.97
CA ALA A 558 -8.00 -20.34 20.21
C ALA A 558 -8.26 -19.54 18.91
N MET A 559 -8.18 -18.20 18.97
CA MET A 559 -8.28 -17.35 17.79
C MET A 559 -7.16 -17.62 16.78
N LEU A 560 -5.92 -17.80 17.27
CA LEU A 560 -4.77 -18.14 16.44
C LEU A 560 -4.96 -19.49 15.74
N GLU A 561 -5.44 -20.51 16.46
CA GLU A 561 -5.69 -21.84 15.89
C GLU A 561 -6.77 -21.78 14.80
N MET A 562 -7.89 -21.10 15.07
CA MET A 562 -8.98 -20.93 14.11
C MET A 562 -8.55 -20.11 12.87
N LEU A 563 -7.79 -19.03 13.07
CA LEU A 563 -7.21 -18.24 11.98
C LEU A 563 -6.26 -19.09 11.12
N ALA A 564 -5.38 -19.87 11.76
CA ALA A 564 -4.45 -20.73 11.06
C ALA A 564 -5.17 -21.78 10.21
N CYS A 565 -6.23 -22.40 10.74
CA CYS A 565 -7.08 -23.31 9.98
C CYS A 565 -7.73 -22.60 8.78
N ALA A 566 -8.32 -21.42 8.98
CA ALA A 566 -8.93 -20.65 7.89
C ALA A 566 -7.92 -20.31 6.75
N ILE A 567 -6.71 -19.87 7.10
CA ILE A 567 -5.64 -19.57 6.12
C ILE A 567 -5.28 -20.83 5.32
N LYS A 568 -5.08 -21.96 6.01
CA LYS A 568 -4.75 -23.25 5.37
C LYS A 568 -5.88 -23.72 4.44
N SER A 569 -7.13 -23.52 4.84
CA SER A 569 -8.29 -23.84 4.01
C SER A 569 -8.35 -22.96 2.75
N VAL A 570 -8.05 -21.66 2.85
CA VAL A 570 -7.92 -20.80 1.66
C VAL A 570 -6.81 -21.28 0.73
N TYR A 571 -5.64 -21.64 1.26
CA TYR A 571 -4.56 -22.21 0.46
C TYR A 571 -4.94 -23.54 -0.20
N ALA A 572 -5.70 -24.40 0.48
CA ALA A 572 -6.21 -25.64 -0.09
C ALA A 572 -7.15 -25.38 -1.28
N SER A 573 -7.98 -24.33 -1.20
CA SER A 573 -8.98 -24.01 -2.23
C SER A 573 -8.40 -23.68 -3.61
N VAL A 574 -7.11 -23.34 -3.69
CA VAL A 574 -6.37 -23.18 -4.96
C VAL A 574 -6.38 -24.47 -5.78
N TYR A 575 -6.39 -25.62 -5.09
CA TYR A 575 -6.20 -26.94 -5.68
C TYR A 575 -7.48 -27.78 -5.70
N TYR A 576 -8.63 -27.18 -5.41
CA TYR A 576 -9.93 -27.85 -5.56
C TYR A 576 -10.27 -28.12 -7.02
N ARG A 577 -11.17 -29.07 -7.24
CA ARG A 577 -11.59 -29.50 -8.58
C ARG A 577 -12.11 -28.34 -9.43
N ASP A 578 -12.95 -27.46 -8.86
CA ASP A 578 -13.49 -26.28 -9.55
C ASP A 578 -12.36 -25.32 -9.99
N SER A 579 -11.38 -25.08 -9.12
CA SER A 579 -10.20 -24.24 -9.38
C SER A 579 -9.30 -24.85 -10.48
N LYS A 580 -9.02 -26.15 -10.41
CA LYS A 580 -8.21 -26.88 -11.42
C LYS A 580 -8.89 -26.89 -12.80
N ALA A 581 -10.19 -27.16 -12.85
CA ALA A 581 -10.96 -27.17 -14.09
C ALA A 581 -10.93 -25.80 -14.77
N TYR A 582 -11.07 -24.75 -13.96
CA TYR A 582 -10.96 -23.38 -14.41
C TYR A 582 -9.56 -23.05 -15.00
N MET A 583 -8.48 -23.44 -14.34
CA MET A 583 -7.12 -23.19 -14.84
C MET A 583 -6.86 -23.90 -16.18
N THR A 584 -7.39 -25.11 -16.31
CA THR A 584 -7.34 -25.89 -17.56
C THR A 584 -8.09 -25.17 -18.68
N ALA A 585 -9.30 -24.68 -18.41
CA ALA A 585 -10.12 -23.95 -19.39
C ALA A 585 -9.46 -22.64 -19.86
N THR A 586 -8.63 -22.01 -19.02
CA THR A 586 -7.94 -20.76 -19.36
C THR A 586 -6.54 -20.96 -19.95
N SER A 587 -6.11 -22.21 -20.17
CA SER A 587 -4.75 -22.56 -20.62
C SER A 587 -3.63 -22.03 -19.71
N ASN A 588 -3.94 -21.74 -18.44
CA ASN A 588 -2.96 -21.29 -17.45
C ASN A 588 -2.32 -22.50 -16.75
N VAL A 589 -1.04 -22.38 -16.39
CA VAL A 589 -0.30 -23.47 -15.70
C VAL A 589 -0.58 -23.42 -14.21
N ILE A 590 -1.14 -24.50 -13.64
CA ILE A 590 -1.48 -24.63 -12.20
C ILE A 590 -0.28 -24.33 -11.30
N ASP A 591 0.91 -24.76 -11.68
CA ASP A 591 2.16 -24.57 -10.93
C ASP A 591 2.63 -23.10 -10.82
N GLN A 592 2.04 -22.19 -11.61
CA GLN A 592 2.36 -20.76 -11.55
C GLN A 592 1.38 -19.93 -10.71
N GLU A 593 0.27 -20.53 -10.25
CA GLU A 593 -0.71 -19.81 -9.45
C GLU A 593 -0.22 -19.64 -8.01
N LYS A 594 0.03 -18.39 -7.63
CA LYS A 594 0.40 -18.03 -6.26
C LYS A 594 -0.75 -17.32 -5.58
N MET A 595 -0.95 -17.64 -4.30
CA MET A 595 -2.06 -17.13 -3.51
C MET A 595 -1.56 -16.22 -2.40
N ALA A 596 -1.98 -14.96 -2.42
CA ALA A 596 -1.94 -14.11 -1.23
C ALA A 596 -3.23 -14.31 -0.42
N VAL A 597 -3.19 -14.05 0.88
CA VAL A 597 -4.35 -14.18 1.78
C VAL A 597 -4.62 -12.86 2.48
N ILE A 598 -5.85 -12.37 2.35
CA ILE A 598 -6.30 -11.14 2.97
C ILE A 598 -7.02 -11.48 4.27
N LEU A 599 -6.54 -10.92 5.39
CA LEU A 599 -7.19 -10.93 6.69
C LEU A 599 -7.89 -9.59 6.88
N GLN A 600 -9.20 -9.57 6.77
CA GLN A 600 -10.00 -8.35 6.76
C GLN A 600 -11.05 -8.37 7.87
N GLU A 601 -11.21 -7.28 8.59
CA GLU A 601 -12.33 -7.08 9.50
C GLU A 601 -13.69 -7.25 8.77
N VAL A 602 -14.57 -8.09 9.31
CA VAL A 602 -15.95 -8.20 8.82
C VAL A 602 -16.73 -6.99 9.31
N VAL A 603 -17.35 -6.27 8.38
CA VAL A 603 -18.21 -5.13 8.73
C VAL A 603 -19.54 -5.64 9.27
N GLY A 604 -19.89 -5.24 10.49
CA GLY A 604 -21.22 -5.52 11.02
C GLY A 604 -21.45 -5.10 12.46
N LYS A 605 -22.58 -5.53 13.01
CA LYS A 605 -22.96 -5.41 14.42
C LYS A 605 -23.29 -6.79 14.98
N GLN A 606 -23.04 -6.96 16.28
CA GLN A 606 -23.32 -8.20 16.99
C GLN A 606 -24.78 -8.21 17.49
N HIS A 607 -25.51 -9.28 17.17
CA HIS A 607 -26.91 -9.51 17.53
C HIS A 607 -27.11 -10.95 18.02
N ASP A 608 -27.07 -11.16 19.34
CA ASP A 608 -27.29 -12.45 20.03
C ASP A 608 -26.91 -13.70 19.19
N GLY A 609 -25.61 -13.97 19.07
CA GLY A 609 -25.07 -15.10 18.30
C GLY A 609 -25.00 -14.91 16.78
N ARG A 610 -25.33 -13.74 16.25
CA ARG A 610 -25.31 -13.41 14.82
C ARG A 610 -24.53 -12.13 14.59
N TYR A 611 -23.78 -12.03 13.49
CA TYR A 611 -23.03 -10.82 13.14
C TYR A 611 -23.22 -10.45 11.67
N TYR A 612 -23.69 -9.23 11.40
CA TYR A 612 -23.96 -8.74 10.05
C TYR A 612 -24.09 -7.20 10.01
N PRO A 613 -23.85 -6.55 8.85
CA PRO A 613 -24.06 -5.11 8.69
C PRO A 613 -25.54 -4.78 8.46
N ASN A 614 -25.91 -3.52 8.65
CA ASN A 614 -27.26 -3.06 8.31
C ASN A 614 -27.59 -3.38 6.85
N PHE A 615 -26.66 -3.11 5.94
CA PHE A 615 -26.78 -3.54 4.54
C PHE A 615 -25.43 -3.58 3.84
N SER A 616 -25.41 -4.26 2.70
CA SER A 616 -24.30 -4.34 1.77
C SER A 616 -24.76 -4.09 0.35
N GLY A 617 -23.81 -3.82 -0.54
CA GLY A 617 -24.13 -3.59 -1.94
C GLY A 617 -22.98 -3.82 -2.90
N VAL A 618 -23.35 -3.95 -4.17
CA VAL A 618 -22.42 -4.01 -5.30
C VAL A 618 -22.78 -2.88 -6.25
N LEU A 619 -21.84 -1.95 -6.44
CA LEU A 619 -21.97 -0.78 -7.31
C LEU A 619 -21.19 -1.03 -8.60
N ARG A 620 -21.80 -0.72 -9.75
CA ARG A 620 -21.15 -0.74 -11.05
C ARG A 620 -21.25 0.64 -11.65
N SER A 621 -20.12 1.17 -12.12
CA SER A 621 -20.07 2.46 -12.82
C SER A 621 -20.69 2.43 -14.23
N LEU A 622 -21.02 1.24 -14.73
CA LEU A 622 -21.68 1.04 -16.01
C LEU A 622 -22.98 0.26 -15.80
N ASN A 623 -24.09 0.81 -16.29
CA ASN A 623 -25.39 0.18 -16.36
C ASN A 623 -25.61 -0.33 -17.79
N TYR A 624 -25.52 -1.65 -17.97
CA TYR A 624 -25.78 -2.26 -19.28
C TYR A 624 -27.25 -2.19 -19.70
N TYR A 625 -28.18 -1.94 -18.76
CA TYR A 625 -29.63 -1.96 -18.98
C TYR A 625 -30.29 -0.72 -18.36
N PRO A 626 -30.04 0.48 -18.90
CA PRO A 626 -30.75 1.68 -18.45
C PRO A 626 -32.25 1.53 -18.65
N ILE A 627 -33.03 1.87 -17.62
CA ILE A 627 -34.50 1.87 -17.66
C ILE A 627 -35.00 3.32 -17.63
N GLY A 628 -36.00 3.64 -18.45
CA GLY A 628 -36.61 4.98 -18.46
C GLY A 628 -35.61 6.06 -18.88
N ASP A 629 -35.33 7.00 -17.97
CA ASP A 629 -34.41 8.13 -18.20
C ASP A 629 -32.96 7.85 -17.71
N GLU A 630 -32.68 6.64 -17.19
CA GLU A 630 -31.32 6.24 -16.80
C GLU A 630 -30.37 6.25 -18.01
N LYS A 631 -29.09 6.56 -17.79
CA LYS A 631 -28.02 6.38 -18.77
C LYS A 631 -27.07 5.25 -18.40
N ALA A 632 -26.35 4.73 -19.38
CA ALA A 632 -25.36 3.69 -19.14
C ALA A 632 -24.24 4.17 -18.19
N GLU A 633 -23.78 5.41 -18.33
CA GLU A 633 -22.71 6.00 -17.52
C GLU A 633 -23.16 6.42 -16.10
N GLU A 634 -24.47 6.38 -15.83
CA GLU A 634 -25.02 6.71 -14.50
C GLU A 634 -24.91 5.53 -13.52
N GLY A 635 -24.45 4.36 -14.00
CA GLY A 635 -24.15 3.21 -13.18
C GLY A 635 -25.37 2.58 -12.52
N ILE A 636 -25.14 1.47 -11.82
CA ILE A 636 -26.18 0.71 -11.14
C ILE A 636 -25.69 0.06 -9.84
N ALA A 637 -26.51 0.10 -8.80
CA ALA A 637 -26.26 -0.55 -7.52
C ALA A 637 -27.28 -1.65 -7.24
N SER A 638 -26.79 -2.77 -6.69
CA SER A 638 -27.60 -3.83 -6.08
C SER A 638 -27.43 -3.75 -4.57
N LEU A 639 -28.53 -3.62 -3.82
CA LEU A 639 -28.53 -3.49 -2.36
C LEU A 639 -29.20 -4.70 -1.70
N ALA A 640 -28.66 -5.14 -0.56
CA ALA A 640 -29.25 -6.19 0.27
C ALA A 640 -29.00 -5.97 1.77
N LEU A 641 -29.96 -6.38 2.59
CA LEU A 641 -29.80 -6.52 4.04
C LEU A 641 -28.78 -7.63 4.34
N GLY A 642 -27.92 -7.40 5.33
CA GLY A 642 -26.94 -8.37 5.81
C GLY A 642 -25.67 -8.47 4.96
N LEU A 643 -24.99 -9.62 5.03
CA LEU A 643 -23.69 -9.84 4.39
C LEU A 643 -23.77 -9.83 2.85
N GLY A 644 -22.76 -9.22 2.21
CA GLY A 644 -22.68 -9.05 0.76
C GLY A 644 -22.60 -10.36 -0.04
N LYS A 645 -22.21 -11.47 0.61
CA LYS A 645 -22.25 -12.82 0.02
C LYS A 645 -23.64 -13.15 -0.55
N TYR A 646 -24.71 -12.61 0.04
CA TYR A 646 -26.07 -12.79 -0.46
C TYR A 646 -26.28 -12.24 -1.89
N ILE A 647 -25.63 -11.12 -2.23
CA ILE A 647 -25.69 -10.51 -3.57
C ILE A 647 -24.86 -11.33 -4.55
N VAL A 648 -23.67 -11.75 -4.11
CA VAL A 648 -22.72 -12.54 -4.89
C VAL A 648 -23.32 -13.88 -5.33
N ASP A 649 -24.04 -14.55 -4.41
CA ASP A 649 -24.67 -15.86 -4.62
C ASP A 649 -26.01 -15.78 -5.39
N GLY A 650 -26.37 -14.59 -5.88
CA GLY A 650 -27.56 -14.38 -6.71
C GLY A 650 -28.89 -14.23 -5.96
N GLY A 651 -28.85 -13.80 -4.70
CA GLY A 651 -30.04 -13.54 -3.89
C GLY A 651 -30.94 -12.42 -4.43
N GLN A 652 -32.10 -12.22 -3.77
CA GLN A 652 -33.08 -11.17 -4.12
C GLN A 652 -32.62 -9.80 -3.63
N THR A 653 -32.25 -8.90 -4.54
CA THR A 653 -31.68 -7.58 -4.22
C THR A 653 -32.53 -6.43 -4.75
N LEU A 654 -32.33 -5.24 -4.18
CA LEU A 654 -32.92 -4.00 -4.69
C LEU A 654 -31.97 -3.35 -5.72
N ARG A 655 -32.45 -3.16 -6.95
CA ARG A 655 -31.72 -2.48 -8.03
C ARG A 655 -32.02 -0.99 -8.00
N VAL A 656 -31.00 -0.13 -7.99
CA VAL A 656 -31.18 1.32 -8.02
C VAL A 656 -30.01 2.02 -8.71
N SER A 657 -30.29 3.04 -9.54
CA SER A 657 -29.25 3.93 -10.05
C SER A 657 -28.95 5.04 -9.03
N PRO A 658 -27.68 5.29 -8.65
CA PRO A 658 -27.33 6.37 -7.73
C PRO A 658 -27.77 7.77 -8.17
N TYR A 659 -28.00 8.01 -9.47
CA TYR A 659 -28.49 9.29 -9.99
C TYR A 659 -30.02 9.40 -9.98
N HIS A 660 -30.73 8.28 -9.88
CA HIS A 660 -32.20 8.22 -9.88
C HIS A 660 -32.71 7.45 -8.65
N PRO A 661 -32.36 7.85 -7.40
CA PRO A 661 -32.66 7.06 -6.20
C PRO A 661 -34.16 6.94 -5.88
N HIS A 662 -35.00 7.76 -6.50
CA HIS A 662 -36.47 7.69 -6.39
C HIS A 662 -37.12 6.73 -7.40
N GLN A 663 -36.38 6.25 -8.41
CA GLN A 663 -36.90 5.38 -9.48
C GLN A 663 -36.60 3.90 -9.19
N VAL A 664 -37.21 3.36 -8.14
CA VAL A 664 -37.00 1.95 -7.74
C VAL A 664 -38.11 1.07 -8.30
N LEU A 665 -37.82 0.33 -9.39
CA LEU A 665 -38.79 -0.52 -10.09
C LEU A 665 -39.43 -1.57 -9.15
N GLN A 666 -38.62 -2.21 -8.31
CA GLN A 666 -39.12 -3.26 -7.41
C GLN A 666 -40.17 -2.74 -6.43
N THR A 667 -40.22 -1.44 -6.14
CA THR A 667 -41.18 -0.83 -5.22
C THR A 667 -42.23 0.02 -5.93
N SER A 668 -42.33 -0.04 -7.26
CA SER A 668 -43.28 0.78 -8.04
C SER A 668 -44.74 0.35 -7.86
N GLU A 669 -44.97 -0.95 -7.71
CA GLU A 669 -46.29 -1.55 -7.52
C GLU A 669 -46.28 -2.45 -6.28
N LEU A 670 -47.41 -2.51 -5.58
CA LEU A 670 -47.54 -3.28 -4.34
C LEU A 670 -47.20 -4.77 -4.52
N GLU A 671 -47.80 -5.42 -5.52
CA GLU A 671 -47.59 -6.86 -5.76
C GLU A 671 -46.13 -7.14 -6.12
N THR A 672 -45.53 -6.26 -6.93
CA THR A 672 -44.11 -6.32 -7.31
C THR A 672 -43.21 -6.18 -6.09
N ALA A 673 -43.48 -5.21 -5.21
CA ALA A 673 -42.75 -5.02 -3.97
C ALA A 673 -42.82 -6.24 -3.05
N LEU A 674 -43.99 -6.85 -2.90
CA LEU A 674 -44.15 -8.06 -2.09
C LEU A 674 -43.48 -9.29 -2.72
N ARG A 675 -43.35 -9.36 -4.05
CA ARG A 675 -42.74 -10.49 -4.76
C ARG A 675 -41.22 -10.38 -4.88
N GLN A 676 -40.71 -9.19 -5.20
CA GLN A 676 -39.33 -8.97 -5.63
C GLN A 676 -38.41 -8.43 -4.52
N THR A 677 -38.94 -7.99 -3.38
CA THR A 677 -38.08 -7.57 -2.25
C THR A 677 -37.61 -8.72 -1.39
N GLN A 678 -36.41 -8.55 -0.84
CA GLN A 678 -35.70 -9.53 -0.04
C GLN A 678 -36.57 -10.11 1.09
N THR A 679 -36.62 -11.44 1.18
CA THR A 679 -37.32 -12.17 2.26
C THR A 679 -36.36 -12.84 3.24
N ARG A 680 -35.10 -13.01 2.83
CA ARG A 680 -34.05 -13.70 3.58
C ARG A 680 -32.71 -12.98 3.45
N PHE A 681 -31.83 -13.11 4.43
CA PHE A 681 -30.52 -12.47 4.45
C PHE A 681 -29.45 -13.39 5.05
N TYR A 682 -28.18 -13.08 4.80
CA TYR A 682 -27.05 -13.79 5.36
C TYR A 682 -26.44 -13.05 6.56
N ALA A 683 -26.12 -13.82 7.60
CA ALA A 683 -25.41 -13.39 8.79
C ALA A 683 -24.34 -14.41 9.18
N LEU A 684 -23.27 -13.97 9.84
CA LEU A 684 -22.25 -14.86 10.37
C LEU A 684 -22.73 -15.48 11.69
N ASP A 685 -22.60 -16.79 11.84
CA ASP A 685 -22.78 -17.47 13.14
C ASP A 685 -21.58 -17.21 14.03
N THR A 686 -21.81 -16.60 15.20
CA THR A 686 -20.75 -16.35 16.19
C THR A 686 -20.80 -17.31 17.38
N ARG A 687 -21.73 -18.26 17.40
CA ARG A 687 -21.83 -19.30 18.44
C ARG A 687 -21.08 -20.56 18.05
N HIS A 688 -20.97 -20.84 16.75
CA HIS A 688 -20.18 -21.96 16.25
C HIS A 688 -18.68 -21.66 16.41
N VAL A 689 -18.05 -22.30 17.40
CA VAL A 689 -16.62 -22.20 17.67
C VAL A 689 -16.01 -23.59 17.50
N GLY A 690 -15.29 -23.80 16.39
CA GLY A 690 -14.72 -25.10 16.04
C GLY A 690 -13.68 -25.02 14.92
N ASN A 691 -12.86 -26.07 14.83
CA ASN A 691 -11.85 -26.24 13.77
C ASN A 691 -12.35 -27.16 12.63
N ASP A 692 -13.66 -27.36 12.55
CA ASP A 692 -14.36 -28.22 11.60
C ASP A 692 -14.58 -27.53 10.25
N PHE A 693 -13.51 -26.93 9.71
CA PHE A 693 -13.55 -26.31 8.38
C PHE A 693 -13.86 -27.37 7.32
N THR A 694 -14.77 -27.04 6.42
CA THR A 694 -15.16 -27.87 5.29
C THR A 694 -14.76 -27.22 3.96
N VAL A 695 -14.91 -27.97 2.88
CA VAL A 695 -14.71 -27.48 1.51
C VAL A 695 -15.72 -26.37 1.18
N ASP A 696 -16.91 -26.39 1.82
CA ASP A 696 -17.93 -25.35 1.70
C ASP A 696 -17.53 -24.10 2.52
N ASP A 697 -17.33 -22.99 1.83
CA ASP A 697 -16.95 -21.72 2.44
C ASP A 697 -18.12 -20.99 3.13
N GLY A 698 -19.34 -21.51 3.01
CA GLY A 698 -20.54 -21.06 3.69
C GLY A 698 -20.85 -21.78 5.01
N PHE A 699 -19.94 -22.64 5.51
CA PHE A 699 -20.22 -23.55 6.65
C PHE A 699 -20.78 -22.88 7.92
N ASN A 700 -20.44 -21.61 8.15
CA ASN A 700 -20.88 -20.82 9.30
C ASN A 700 -21.70 -19.57 8.91
N ILE A 701 -22.28 -19.57 7.71
CA ILE A 701 -23.18 -18.51 7.25
C ILE A 701 -24.63 -18.94 7.47
N LEU A 702 -25.35 -18.15 8.27
CA LEU A 702 -26.76 -18.36 8.56
C LEU A 702 -27.63 -17.71 7.50
N ASN A 703 -28.54 -18.49 6.92
CA ASN A 703 -29.59 -18.00 6.04
C ASN A 703 -30.86 -17.72 6.85
N LEU A 704 -31.12 -16.45 7.18
CA LEU A 704 -32.19 -16.03 8.11
C LEU A 704 -33.35 -15.34 7.38
N ARG A 705 -34.54 -15.32 7.97
CA ARG A 705 -35.70 -14.55 7.46
C ARG A 705 -35.62 -13.10 7.95
N VAL A 706 -36.10 -12.14 7.17
CA VAL A 706 -36.12 -10.69 7.52
C VAL A 706 -36.76 -10.41 8.90
N LYS A 707 -37.73 -11.22 9.33
CA LYS A 707 -38.34 -11.12 10.67
C LYS A 707 -37.33 -11.24 11.82
N GLU A 708 -36.23 -11.94 11.62
CA GLU A 708 -35.16 -12.01 12.61
C GLU A 708 -34.39 -10.69 12.72
N ALA A 709 -34.14 -10.00 11.60
CA ALA A 709 -33.54 -8.67 11.61
C ALA A 709 -34.45 -7.60 12.24
N GLU A 710 -35.77 -7.78 12.15
CA GLU A 710 -36.75 -6.95 12.88
C GLU A 710 -36.58 -7.09 14.39
N ARG A 711 -36.41 -8.32 14.90
CA ARG A 711 -36.15 -8.58 16.32
C ARG A 711 -34.80 -8.04 16.80
N ASP A 712 -33.84 -8.00 15.89
CA ASP A 712 -32.49 -7.48 16.15
C ASP A 712 -32.43 -5.94 16.10
N ASN A 713 -33.54 -5.25 15.80
CA ASN A 713 -33.62 -3.81 15.56
C ASN A 713 -32.68 -3.30 14.46
N ALA A 714 -32.37 -4.14 13.46
CA ALA A 714 -31.42 -3.83 12.39
C ALA A 714 -32.04 -3.14 11.16
N LEU A 715 -33.38 -3.08 11.09
CA LEU A 715 -34.14 -2.62 9.91
C LEU A 715 -34.38 -1.10 9.85
N SER A 716 -33.95 -0.35 10.86
CA SER A 716 -34.13 1.10 10.92
C SER A 716 -33.58 1.77 9.66
N TYR A 717 -34.40 2.65 9.05
CA TYR A 717 -34.11 3.41 7.82
C TYR A 717 -33.98 2.60 6.51
N ILE A 718 -34.00 1.27 6.56
CA ILE A 718 -33.86 0.42 5.36
C ILE A 718 -35.12 -0.36 4.98
N ALA A 719 -36.16 -0.33 5.82
CA ALA A 719 -37.42 -1.04 5.58
C ALA A 719 -38.67 -0.15 5.62
N SER A 720 -39.64 -0.50 4.79
CA SER A 720 -41.03 -0.01 4.82
C SER A 720 -41.96 -1.12 5.34
N THR A 721 -43.15 -0.76 5.79
CA THR A 721 -44.14 -1.71 6.33
C THR A 721 -45.35 -1.81 5.41
N TYR A 722 -45.67 -3.04 4.98
CA TYR A 722 -46.90 -3.34 4.26
C TYR A 722 -48.08 -3.42 5.24
N ASP A 723 -49.08 -2.57 5.05
CA ASP A 723 -50.33 -2.56 5.77
C ASP A 723 -51.39 -3.37 5.00
N PRO A 724 -51.82 -4.55 5.50
CA PRO A 724 -52.80 -5.39 4.82
C PRO A 724 -54.23 -4.84 4.90
N TYR A 725 -54.53 -3.89 5.80
CA TYR A 725 -55.87 -3.32 5.92
C TYR A 725 -56.13 -2.28 4.84
N ASP A 726 -55.17 -1.38 4.65
CA ASP A 726 -55.24 -0.32 3.64
C ASP A 726 -54.69 -0.75 2.28
N ASN A 727 -54.03 -1.92 2.21
CA ASN A 727 -53.37 -2.45 1.02
C ASN A 727 -52.31 -1.47 0.46
N VAL A 728 -51.50 -0.89 1.36
CA VAL A 728 -50.49 0.15 1.05
C VAL A 728 -49.17 -0.16 1.75
N ILE A 729 -48.05 0.23 1.14
CA ILE A 729 -46.74 0.24 1.79
C ILE A 729 -46.50 1.62 2.40
N ARG A 730 -46.27 1.67 3.71
CA ARG A 730 -45.94 2.89 4.44
C ARG A 730 -44.45 2.90 4.74
N ASP A 731 -43.77 3.99 4.40
CA ASP A 731 -42.34 4.12 4.66
C ASP A 731 -42.04 4.18 6.16
N GLY A 732 -41.10 3.35 6.60
CA GLY A 732 -40.73 3.18 7.99
C GLY A 732 -41.23 1.89 8.62
N LEU A 733 -40.82 1.72 9.88
CA LEU A 733 -41.13 0.55 10.72
C LEU A 733 -42.34 0.86 11.59
N TYR A 734 -43.47 0.22 11.28
CA TYR A 734 -44.70 0.28 12.08
C TYR A 734 -45.01 -1.07 12.71
N ASP A 735 -45.80 -1.12 13.78
CA ASP A 735 -46.19 -2.42 14.36
C ASP A 735 -47.14 -3.20 13.44
N GLY A 736 -46.92 -4.51 13.33
CA GLY A 736 -47.68 -5.38 12.44
C GLY A 736 -47.26 -5.27 10.96
N GLY A 737 -47.92 -6.04 10.10
CA GLY A 737 -47.63 -6.06 8.65
C GLY A 737 -46.31 -6.73 8.27
N ARG A 738 -46.10 -6.94 6.96
CA ARG A 738 -44.83 -7.50 6.44
C ARG A 738 -43.80 -6.37 6.27
N LYS A 739 -42.55 -6.61 6.67
CA LYS A 739 -41.43 -5.69 6.40
C LYS A 739 -40.92 -5.90 4.97
N VAL A 740 -40.85 -4.80 4.23
CA VAL A 740 -40.39 -4.69 2.85
C VAL A 740 -39.05 -3.97 2.88
N ILE A 741 -37.98 -4.63 2.44
CA ILE A 741 -36.64 -4.02 2.39
C ILE A 741 -36.60 -3.07 1.18
N SER A 742 -36.96 -1.81 1.42
CA SER A 742 -37.17 -0.78 0.41
C SER A 742 -36.00 0.20 0.30
N PHE A 743 -35.14 0.29 1.33
CA PHE A 743 -34.08 1.29 1.44
C PHE A 743 -34.56 2.75 1.35
N ALA A 744 -35.86 3.01 1.52
CA ALA A 744 -36.45 4.34 1.32
C ALA A 744 -35.78 5.44 2.18
N GLY A 745 -35.39 5.12 3.42
CA GLY A 745 -34.75 6.09 4.31
C GLY A 745 -33.37 6.55 3.81
N VAL A 746 -32.56 5.63 3.28
CA VAL A 746 -31.19 5.93 2.80
C VAL A 746 -31.15 6.36 1.33
N LEU A 747 -32.20 6.09 0.55
CA LEU A 747 -32.28 6.49 -0.86
C LEU A 747 -33.05 7.80 -1.05
N GLN A 748 -34.11 8.04 -0.29
CA GLN A 748 -35.10 9.08 -0.61
C GLN A 748 -35.35 10.11 0.50
N GLN A 749 -34.91 9.84 1.73
CA GLN A 749 -35.22 10.67 2.91
C GLN A 749 -33.99 11.34 3.54
N ASP A 750 -32.86 11.35 2.84
CA ASP A 750 -31.60 12.00 3.24
C ASP A 750 -31.12 11.63 4.67
N VAL A 751 -31.49 10.43 5.17
CA VAL A 751 -31.03 9.96 6.49
C VAL A 751 -29.54 9.65 6.46
N PHE A 752 -29.06 9.17 5.32
CA PHE A 752 -27.68 8.83 5.05
C PHE A 752 -27.41 9.13 3.57
N PRO A 753 -26.32 9.83 3.20
CA PRO A 753 -26.04 10.27 1.84
C PRO A 753 -25.54 9.12 0.95
N LEU A 754 -26.28 8.01 0.90
CA LEU A 754 -25.90 6.83 0.13
C LEU A 754 -25.75 7.16 -1.36
N PRO A 755 -26.72 7.86 -2.02
CA PRO A 755 -26.61 8.15 -3.45
C PRO A 755 -25.33 8.93 -3.78
N GLU A 756 -24.98 9.95 -3.01
CA GLU A 756 -23.80 10.79 -3.21
C GLU A 756 -22.51 9.99 -3.01
N LEU A 757 -22.44 9.16 -1.96
CA LEU A 757 -21.27 8.31 -1.70
C LEU A 757 -21.06 7.28 -2.82
N LEU A 758 -22.14 6.70 -3.36
CA LEU A 758 -22.06 5.79 -4.50
C LEU A 758 -21.56 6.53 -5.75
N GLN A 759 -22.11 7.73 -6.03
CA GLN A 759 -21.68 8.55 -7.16
C GLN A 759 -20.18 8.92 -7.07
N MET A 760 -19.71 9.32 -5.89
CA MET A 760 -18.30 9.63 -5.67
C MET A 760 -17.41 8.40 -5.81
N SER A 761 -17.84 7.26 -5.25
CA SER A 761 -17.08 6.00 -5.30
C SER A 761 -16.87 5.52 -6.74
N MET A 762 -17.94 5.52 -7.56
CA MET A 762 -17.81 5.12 -8.97
C MET A 762 -17.02 6.13 -9.79
N LYS A 763 -17.21 7.44 -9.57
CA LYS A 763 -16.48 8.49 -10.29
C LYS A 763 -14.97 8.40 -10.03
N TYR A 764 -14.57 8.45 -8.75
CA TYR A 764 -13.15 8.42 -8.39
C TYR A 764 -12.51 7.07 -8.67
N GLY A 765 -13.25 5.97 -8.50
CA GLY A 765 -12.82 4.64 -8.90
C GLY A 765 -12.54 4.54 -10.40
N ALA A 766 -13.48 4.97 -11.24
CA ALA A 766 -13.37 4.91 -12.70
C ALA A 766 -12.31 5.87 -13.26
N GLU A 767 -12.23 7.10 -12.73
CA GLU A 767 -11.21 8.09 -13.13
C GLU A 767 -9.80 7.59 -12.80
N SER A 768 -9.61 7.01 -11.62
CA SER A 768 -8.31 6.51 -11.18
C SER A 768 -7.90 5.22 -11.91
N MET A 769 -8.85 4.31 -12.18
CA MET A 769 -8.60 3.09 -12.98
C MET A 769 -8.57 3.34 -14.49
N ARG A 770 -9.04 4.50 -14.96
CA ARG A 770 -9.24 4.83 -16.39
C ARG A 770 -10.13 3.83 -17.14
N ARG A 771 -11.01 3.15 -16.43
CA ARG A 771 -11.94 2.12 -16.92
C ARG A 771 -13.18 2.09 -16.03
N PRO A 772 -14.33 1.60 -16.52
CA PRO A 772 -15.46 1.33 -15.64
C PRO A 772 -15.06 0.33 -14.56
N VAL A 773 -15.58 0.54 -13.35
CA VAL A 773 -15.30 -0.25 -12.15
C VAL A 773 -16.58 -0.85 -11.56
N GLU A 774 -16.41 -1.99 -10.89
CA GLU A 774 -17.33 -2.56 -9.92
C GLU A 774 -16.72 -2.39 -8.52
N ILE A 775 -17.55 -2.01 -7.54
CA ILE A 775 -17.15 -1.76 -6.15
C ILE A 775 -18.11 -2.51 -5.23
N GLU A 776 -17.58 -3.39 -4.37
CA GLU A 776 -18.33 -4.00 -3.28
C GLU A 776 -18.24 -3.10 -2.04
N PHE A 777 -19.34 -2.91 -1.32
CA PHE A 777 -19.40 -2.06 -0.13
C PHE A 777 -20.32 -2.62 0.96
N ALA A 778 -20.13 -2.14 2.19
CA ALA A 778 -21.01 -2.41 3.33
C ALA A 778 -21.23 -1.16 4.19
N CYS A 779 -22.40 -1.08 4.81
CA CYS A 779 -22.81 0.07 5.60
C CYS A 779 -23.29 -0.34 6.99
N ASN A 780 -22.79 0.37 8.00
CA ASN A 780 -23.34 0.35 9.34
C ASN A 780 -24.00 1.70 9.61
N LEU A 781 -25.27 1.68 10.02
CA LEU A 781 -26.06 2.87 10.29
C LEU A 781 -26.56 2.82 11.74
N ASN A 782 -26.41 3.93 12.45
CA ASN A 782 -26.84 4.08 13.83
C ASN A 782 -28.16 4.85 13.91
N GLU A 783 -28.85 4.73 15.05
CA GLU A 783 -30.14 5.39 15.27
C GLU A 783 -30.04 6.92 15.23
N ASP A 784 -28.90 7.47 15.63
CA ASP A 784 -28.58 8.91 15.63
C ASP A 784 -28.21 9.47 14.24
N ARG A 785 -28.44 8.68 13.17
CA ARG A 785 -28.10 8.99 11.77
C ARG A 785 -26.61 9.08 11.48
N THR A 786 -25.75 8.71 12.42
CA THR A 786 -24.33 8.49 12.12
C THR A 786 -24.14 7.15 11.42
N GLY A 787 -23.16 7.05 10.53
CA GLY A 787 -22.91 5.82 9.81
C GLY A 787 -21.50 5.68 9.28
N GLN A 788 -21.13 4.44 8.96
CA GLN A 788 -19.86 4.11 8.34
C GLN A 788 -20.11 3.44 6.99
N PHE A 789 -19.46 3.96 5.96
CA PHE A 789 -19.47 3.43 4.60
C PHE A 789 -18.12 2.77 4.31
N TYR A 790 -18.14 1.45 4.15
CA TYR A 790 -16.95 0.65 3.93
C TYR A 790 -16.83 0.22 2.47
N LEU A 791 -15.73 0.57 1.82
CA LEU A 791 -15.36 0.01 0.52
C LEU A 791 -14.62 -1.32 0.75
N LEU A 792 -15.15 -2.41 0.20
CA LEU A 792 -14.70 -3.77 0.47
C LEU A 792 -13.85 -4.38 -0.65
N GLN A 793 -14.11 -3.99 -1.89
CA GLN A 793 -13.36 -4.44 -3.07
C GLN A 793 -13.61 -3.51 -4.26
N ILE A 794 -12.64 -3.39 -5.16
CA ILE A 794 -12.79 -2.73 -6.45
C ILE A 794 -12.24 -3.63 -7.56
N ARG A 795 -12.96 -3.70 -8.68
CA ARG A 795 -12.56 -4.46 -9.87
C ARG A 795 -12.78 -3.63 -11.13
N PRO A 796 -11.91 -3.72 -12.15
CA PRO A 796 -12.21 -3.17 -13.46
C PRO A 796 -13.28 -4.02 -14.16
N ILE A 797 -14.21 -3.38 -14.85
CA ILE A 797 -15.15 -4.04 -15.77
C ILE A 797 -14.46 -4.12 -17.14
N VAL A 798 -14.38 -5.32 -17.71
CA VAL A 798 -13.81 -5.51 -19.05
C VAL A 798 -14.81 -5.05 -20.10
N ASP A 799 -14.48 -3.97 -20.79
CA ASP A 799 -15.20 -3.51 -21.99
C ASP A 799 -14.49 -4.11 -23.22
N SER A 800 -15.09 -5.14 -23.81
CA SER A 800 -14.57 -5.79 -25.02
C SER A 800 -14.81 -4.91 -26.24
N LYS A 801 -13.90 -3.96 -26.48
CA LYS A 801 -13.89 -3.14 -27.71
C LYS A 801 -13.34 -3.93 -28.89
N GLN A 802 -14.07 -4.94 -29.39
CA GLN A 802 -13.93 -5.34 -30.78
C GLN A 802 -14.78 -4.39 -31.65
N MET A 803 -14.33 -4.01 -32.85
CA MET A 803 -15.19 -3.29 -33.78
C MET A 803 -16.02 -4.32 -34.55
N LEU A 804 -17.35 -4.23 -34.45
CA LEU A 804 -18.24 -4.90 -35.39
C LEU A 804 -18.40 -3.95 -36.58
N GLU A 805 -18.06 -4.41 -37.79
CA GLU A 805 -18.34 -3.65 -39.03
C GLU A 805 -19.76 -3.92 -39.56
N GLU A 806 -20.42 -4.99 -39.10
CA GLU A 806 -21.74 -5.42 -39.57
C GLU A 806 -22.88 -4.94 -38.65
N ASP A 807 -24.04 -4.64 -39.23
CA ASP A 807 -25.24 -4.24 -38.48
C ASP A 807 -26.10 -5.47 -38.14
N VAL A 808 -25.97 -5.98 -36.91
CA VAL A 808 -26.67 -7.19 -36.43
C VAL A 808 -28.20 -7.05 -36.52
N ALA A 809 -28.71 -5.82 -36.37
CA ALA A 809 -30.13 -5.49 -36.47
C ALA A 809 -30.70 -5.63 -37.89
N ALA A 810 -29.86 -5.63 -38.92
CA ALA A 810 -30.30 -5.71 -40.32
C ALA A 810 -30.61 -7.15 -40.77
N ILE A 811 -30.25 -8.17 -39.99
CA ILE A 811 -30.46 -9.59 -40.33
C ILE A 811 -31.93 -9.96 -40.07
N PRO A 812 -32.66 -10.53 -41.05
CA PRO A 812 -34.03 -10.97 -40.86
C PRO A 812 -34.17 -12.04 -39.77
N ASP A 813 -35.23 -11.96 -38.96
CA ASP A 813 -35.47 -12.93 -37.89
C ASP A 813 -35.66 -14.37 -38.42
N GLU A 814 -36.21 -14.51 -39.63
CA GLU A 814 -36.42 -15.80 -40.30
C GLU A 814 -35.12 -16.55 -40.64
N ASP A 815 -34.01 -15.82 -40.77
CA ASP A 815 -32.68 -16.38 -41.02
C ASP A 815 -31.92 -16.71 -39.73
N CYS A 816 -32.45 -16.31 -38.57
CA CYS A 816 -31.79 -16.49 -37.27
C CYS A 816 -32.28 -17.76 -36.57
N LEU A 817 -31.37 -18.56 -36.02
CA LEU A 817 -31.73 -19.61 -35.05
C LEU A 817 -32.15 -18.99 -33.71
N VAL A 818 -31.39 -17.97 -33.28
CA VAL A 818 -31.66 -17.17 -32.07
C VAL A 818 -31.49 -15.70 -32.41
N ARG A 819 -32.47 -14.88 -32.02
CA ARG A 819 -32.42 -13.42 -32.01
C ARG A 819 -32.60 -12.94 -30.57
N SER A 820 -31.79 -12.00 -30.14
CA SER A 820 -31.97 -11.31 -28.86
C SER A 820 -31.77 -9.80 -29.04
N HIS A 821 -32.73 -9.02 -28.53
CA HIS A 821 -32.61 -7.55 -28.35
C HIS A 821 -32.07 -7.19 -26.96
N ASN A 822 -31.53 -8.20 -26.27
CA ASN A 822 -30.96 -8.12 -24.94
C ASN A 822 -29.71 -9.02 -24.92
N SER A 823 -28.76 -8.64 -25.79
CA SER A 823 -27.51 -9.35 -26.03
C SER A 823 -26.33 -8.64 -25.36
N LEU A 824 -25.45 -9.45 -24.79
CA LEU A 824 -24.17 -9.03 -24.24
C LEU A 824 -23.03 -9.83 -24.86
N GLY A 825 -21.87 -9.21 -24.85
CA GLY A 825 -20.74 -9.64 -25.67
C GLY A 825 -20.62 -8.72 -26.88
N HIS A 826 -19.44 -8.70 -27.48
CA HIS A 826 -19.17 -7.89 -28.65
C HIS A 826 -18.17 -8.62 -29.52
N GLY A 827 -18.54 -8.91 -30.77
CA GLY A 827 -17.70 -9.66 -31.70
C GLY A 827 -18.47 -10.61 -32.60
N VAL A 828 -17.72 -11.29 -33.47
CA VAL A 828 -18.22 -12.31 -34.41
C VAL A 828 -17.47 -13.62 -34.15
N SER A 829 -18.21 -14.73 -34.07
CA SER A 829 -17.66 -16.09 -33.89
C SER A 829 -18.25 -17.03 -34.94
N GLU A 830 -17.38 -17.79 -35.60
CA GLU A 830 -17.71 -18.78 -36.65
C GLU A 830 -17.00 -20.13 -36.39
N ASP A 831 -16.72 -20.43 -35.12
CA ASP A 831 -15.96 -21.62 -34.67
C ASP A 831 -16.84 -22.69 -34.02
N VAL A 832 -18.16 -22.48 -33.96
CA VAL A 832 -19.11 -23.33 -33.22
C VAL A 832 -20.05 -24.06 -34.16
N THR A 833 -20.17 -25.38 -34.06
CA THR A 833 -21.12 -26.18 -34.88
C THR A 833 -22.29 -26.77 -34.10
N ASP A 834 -22.18 -26.80 -32.77
CA ASP A 834 -23.08 -27.56 -31.91
C ASP A 834 -23.98 -26.65 -31.07
N VAL A 835 -25.24 -27.05 -30.92
CA VAL A 835 -26.22 -26.41 -30.04
C VAL A 835 -26.66 -27.44 -28.99
N VAL A 836 -26.50 -27.06 -27.73
CA VAL A 836 -26.95 -27.80 -26.55
C VAL A 836 -28.15 -27.06 -25.98
N TYR A 837 -29.32 -27.70 -25.93
CA TYR A 837 -30.52 -27.05 -25.41
C TYR A 837 -31.31 -27.93 -24.45
N VAL A 838 -31.95 -27.29 -23.48
CA VAL A 838 -32.86 -27.95 -22.53
C VAL A 838 -34.20 -28.17 -23.22
N LYS A 839 -34.73 -29.40 -23.13
CA LYS A 839 -36.03 -29.84 -23.65
C LYS A 839 -37.18 -29.30 -22.79
N ALA A 840 -37.23 -27.99 -22.59
CA ALA A 840 -38.28 -27.34 -21.81
C ALA A 840 -39.51 -27.02 -22.68
N ASP A 841 -40.70 -27.34 -22.18
CA ASP A 841 -41.99 -27.00 -22.78
C ASP A 841 -42.86 -26.23 -21.76
N ASP A 842 -44.13 -25.98 -22.09
CA ASP A 842 -45.06 -25.26 -21.20
C ASP A 842 -45.35 -26.00 -19.86
N ASN A 843 -44.94 -27.28 -19.71
CA ASN A 843 -45.08 -28.09 -18.49
C ASN A 843 -43.77 -28.21 -17.68
N PHE A 844 -42.74 -27.43 -18.01
CA PHE A 844 -41.46 -27.44 -17.31
C PHE A 844 -41.60 -27.20 -15.80
N SER A 845 -40.87 -27.98 -15.00
CA SER A 845 -40.82 -27.84 -13.54
C SER A 845 -39.42 -27.47 -13.08
N ALA A 846 -39.32 -26.38 -12.30
CA ALA A 846 -38.06 -25.95 -11.69
C ALA A 846 -37.47 -26.96 -10.70
N ALA A 847 -38.23 -27.97 -10.27
CA ALA A 847 -37.74 -29.06 -9.43
C ALA A 847 -36.63 -29.89 -10.12
N GLU A 848 -36.62 -29.95 -11.46
CA GLU A 848 -35.64 -30.71 -12.25
C GLU A 848 -34.35 -29.92 -12.53
N ASN A 849 -34.30 -28.61 -12.20
CA ASN A 849 -33.13 -27.75 -12.42
C ASN A 849 -31.81 -28.34 -11.89
N PRO A 850 -31.74 -28.94 -10.69
CA PRO A 850 -30.52 -29.57 -10.20
C PRO A 850 -30.08 -30.80 -11.01
N THR A 851 -31.02 -31.55 -11.60
CA THR A 851 -30.73 -32.70 -12.46
C THR A 851 -30.17 -32.22 -13.80
N ILE A 852 -30.81 -31.22 -14.40
CA ILE A 852 -30.38 -30.57 -15.65
C ILE A 852 -28.94 -30.03 -15.52
N ALA A 853 -28.61 -29.39 -14.39
CA ALA A 853 -27.26 -28.89 -14.13
C ALA A 853 -26.18 -29.99 -14.23
N ARG A 854 -26.45 -31.19 -13.70
CA ARG A 854 -25.51 -32.33 -13.74
C ARG A 854 -25.38 -32.92 -15.15
N GLU A 855 -26.47 -32.97 -15.91
CA GLU A 855 -26.44 -33.43 -17.30
C GLU A 855 -25.59 -32.50 -18.17
N ILE A 856 -25.75 -31.18 -18.00
CA ILE A 856 -24.97 -30.17 -18.71
C ILE A 856 -23.49 -30.25 -18.34
N GLU A 857 -23.15 -30.40 -17.07
CA GLU A 857 -21.76 -30.54 -16.60
C GLU A 857 -21.03 -31.70 -17.31
N LYS A 858 -21.72 -32.85 -17.45
CA LYS A 858 -21.19 -34.03 -18.13
C LYS A 858 -20.96 -33.77 -19.62
N ILE A 859 -21.91 -33.11 -20.29
CA ILE A 859 -21.79 -32.73 -21.71
C ILE A 859 -20.61 -31.76 -21.88
N ASN A 860 -20.53 -30.72 -21.05
CA ASN A 860 -19.48 -29.71 -21.08
C ASN A 860 -18.08 -30.32 -20.95
N SER A 861 -17.91 -31.27 -20.03
CA SER A 861 -16.65 -32.00 -19.86
C SER A 861 -16.18 -32.66 -21.17
N GLY A 862 -17.09 -33.30 -21.90
CA GLY A 862 -16.77 -33.92 -23.19
C GLY A 862 -16.39 -32.91 -24.29
N TYR A 863 -16.90 -31.68 -24.24
CA TYR A 863 -16.51 -30.60 -25.16
C TYR A 863 -15.13 -30.03 -24.83
N LEU A 864 -14.81 -29.85 -23.54
CA LEU A 864 -13.49 -29.44 -23.08
C LEU A 864 -12.40 -30.42 -23.52
N ASP A 865 -12.62 -31.73 -23.35
CA ASP A 865 -11.67 -32.77 -23.76
C ASP A 865 -11.35 -32.75 -25.27
N ARG A 866 -12.31 -32.29 -26.09
CA ARG A 866 -12.16 -32.15 -27.55
C ARG A 866 -11.66 -30.78 -27.99
N GLY A 867 -11.59 -29.79 -27.08
CA GLY A 867 -11.27 -28.40 -27.41
C GLY A 867 -12.32 -27.74 -28.32
N GLN A 868 -13.60 -28.13 -28.21
CA GLN A 868 -14.70 -27.64 -29.03
C GLN A 868 -15.66 -26.78 -28.20
N GLY A 869 -16.23 -25.73 -28.79
CA GLY A 869 -17.26 -24.90 -28.15
C GLY A 869 -18.68 -25.25 -28.61
N TYR A 870 -19.69 -24.76 -27.88
CA TYR A 870 -21.11 -24.94 -28.24
C TYR A 870 -21.97 -23.72 -27.87
N VAL A 871 -23.16 -23.61 -28.47
CA VAL A 871 -24.23 -22.68 -28.06
C VAL A 871 -25.12 -23.37 -27.03
N LEU A 872 -25.38 -22.73 -25.89
CA LEU A 872 -26.18 -23.26 -24.80
C LEU A 872 -27.51 -22.53 -24.69
N VAL A 873 -28.64 -23.25 -24.67
CA VAL A 873 -29.97 -22.65 -24.56
C VAL A 873 -30.80 -23.31 -23.47
N GLY A 874 -31.43 -22.54 -22.58
CA GLY A 874 -32.39 -23.12 -21.63
C GLY A 874 -33.08 -22.13 -20.70
N PRO A 875 -34.06 -22.61 -19.92
CA PRO A 875 -35.01 -21.74 -19.23
C PRO A 875 -34.51 -21.18 -17.90
N GLY A 876 -35.00 -19.99 -17.55
CA GLY A 876 -34.77 -19.35 -16.26
C GLY A 876 -33.35 -18.81 -16.06
N ARG A 877 -32.99 -18.54 -14.80
CA ARG A 877 -31.73 -17.90 -14.39
C ARG A 877 -30.57 -18.91 -14.30
N TRP A 878 -29.50 -18.71 -15.05
CA TRP A 878 -28.30 -19.56 -15.00
C TRP A 878 -27.31 -19.05 -13.94
N GLY A 879 -26.88 -19.92 -13.02
CA GLY A 879 -25.92 -19.55 -11.98
C GLY A 879 -26.53 -19.01 -10.68
N SER A 880 -27.81 -19.32 -10.43
CA SER A 880 -28.49 -19.04 -9.15
C SER A 880 -28.23 -20.17 -8.14
N SER A 881 -27.99 -19.82 -6.87
CA SER A 881 -27.98 -20.80 -5.77
C SER A 881 -29.39 -21.30 -5.40
N ASP A 882 -30.43 -20.53 -5.73
CA ASP A 882 -31.83 -20.94 -5.61
C ASP A 882 -32.29 -21.64 -6.89
N SER A 883 -32.50 -22.95 -6.81
CA SER A 883 -32.97 -23.81 -7.92
C SER A 883 -34.37 -23.46 -8.40
N TRP A 884 -35.18 -22.73 -7.62
CA TRP A 884 -36.50 -22.30 -8.09
C TRP A 884 -36.41 -21.13 -9.06
N LEU A 885 -35.31 -20.36 -9.03
CA LEU A 885 -35.08 -19.22 -9.92
C LEU A 885 -34.42 -19.63 -11.24
N GLY A 886 -33.73 -20.77 -11.29
CA GLY A 886 -33.21 -21.33 -12.54
C GLY A 886 -32.21 -22.46 -12.32
N ILE A 887 -31.40 -22.74 -13.34
CA ILE A 887 -30.50 -23.89 -13.36
C ILE A 887 -29.24 -23.57 -12.50
N PRO A 888 -29.00 -24.32 -11.39
CA PRO A 888 -27.93 -24.04 -10.43
C PRO A 888 -26.58 -24.58 -10.94
N ILE A 889 -26.09 -24.01 -12.04
CA ILE A 889 -24.79 -24.32 -12.60
C ILE A 889 -23.69 -23.42 -12.03
N LYS A 890 -22.47 -23.95 -11.91
CA LYS A 890 -21.26 -23.14 -11.72
C LYS A 890 -20.58 -22.90 -13.07
N TRP A 891 -19.69 -21.91 -13.14
CA TRP A 891 -18.94 -21.63 -14.37
C TRP A 891 -18.20 -22.87 -14.95
N PRO A 892 -17.48 -23.69 -14.15
CA PRO A 892 -16.84 -24.90 -14.68
C PRO A 892 -17.80 -25.90 -15.35
N HIS A 893 -19.09 -25.86 -15.02
CA HIS A 893 -20.09 -26.77 -15.59
C HIS A 893 -20.47 -26.40 -17.04
N ILE A 894 -20.13 -25.20 -17.51
CA ILE A 894 -20.51 -24.68 -18.84
C ILE A 894 -19.36 -23.92 -19.52
N SER A 895 -18.13 -24.13 -19.08
CA SER A 895 -16.96 -23.35 -19.51
C SER A 895 -16.60 -23.51 -21.00
N ALA A 896 -17.11 -24.51 -21.71
CA ALA A 896 -16.97 -24.65 -23.16
C ALA A 896 -18.08 -23.93 -23.96
N ALA A 897 -19.10 -23.36 -23.30
CA ALA A 897 -20.11 -22.57 -23.98
C ALA A 897 -19.53 -21.27 -24.56
N ARG A 898 -19.85 -20.97 -25.82
CA ARG A 898 -19.49 -19.71 -26.51
C ARG A 898 -20.60 -18.69 -26.48
N VAL A 899 -21.85 -19.16 -26.41
CA VAL A 899 -23.04 -18.34 -26.21
C VAL A 899 -23.96 -19.05 -25.23
N ILE A 900 -24.55 -18.31 -24.31
CA ILE A 900 -25.60 -18.78 -23.40
C ILE A 900 -26.86 -17.99 -23.71
N VAL A 901 -27.97 -18.69 -23.87
CA VAL A 901 -29.27 -18.12 -24.20
C VAL A 901 -30.26 -18.49 -23.10
N GLU A 902 -30.69 -17.49 -22.33
CA GLU A 902 -31.77 -17.61 -21.36
C GLU A 902 -33.11 -17.41 -22.06
N VAL A 903 -33.97 -18.43 -22.02
CA VAL A 903 -35.32 -18.35 -22.57
C VAL A 903 -36.35 -18.22 -21.45
N THR A 904 -37.31 -17.32 -21.60
CA THR A 904 -38.47 -17.26 -20.69
C THR A 904 -39.55 -18.24 -21.13
N LEU A 905 -40.25 -18.86 -20.18
CA LEU A 905 -41.42 -19.70 -20.46
C LEU A 905 -42.69 -19.00 -19.94
N LYS A 906 -43.86 -19.33 -20.51
CA LYS A 906 -45.15 -18.71 -20.14
C LYS A 906 -45.44 -18.75 -18.64
N ASN A 907 -45.15 -19.89 -18.00
CA ASN A 907 -45.43 -20.14 -16.58
C ASN A 907 -44.16 -20.09 -15.70
N TYR A 908 -43.01 -19.71 -16.27
CA TYR A 908 -41.72 -19.68 -15.57
C TYR A 908 -40.93 -18.45 -16.03
N ARG A 909 -41.18 -17.33 -15.34
CA ARG A 909 -40.56 -16.03 -15.58
C ARG A 909 -39.69 -15.64 -14.39
N VAL A 910 -38.40 -15.55 -14.65
CA VAL A 910 -37.40 -15.11 -13.68
C VAL A 910 -36.57 -14.05 -14.37
N ASP A 911 -36.24 -12.97 -13.65
CA ASP A 911 -35.37 -11.93 -14.18
C ASP A 911 -33.98 -12.53 -14.48
N PRO A 912 -33.35 -12.16 -15.61
CA PRO A 912 -32.09 -12.77 -16.08
C PRO A 912 -30.94 -12.61 -15.08
N SER A 913 -29.87 -13.41 -15.21
CA SER A 913 -28.79 -13.52 -14.19
C SER A 913 -27.94 -12.29 -13.89
N GLN A 914 -28.35 -11.13 -14.38
CA GLN A 914 -27.64 -9.87 -14.30
C GLN A 914 -27.16 -9.56 -12.86
N GLY A 915 -25.88 -9.20 -12.77
CA GLY A 915 -25.29 -8.66 -11.54
C GLY A 915 -24.67 -9.67 -10.56
N THR A 916 -24.55 -10.95 -10.91
CA THR A 916 -23.78 -11.94 -10.12
C THR A 916 -22.32 -12.01 -10.54
N HIS A 917 -21.47 -12.59 -9.68
CA HIS A 917 -20.10 -12.94 -10.04
C HIS A 917 -20.02 -13.91 -11.22
N PHE A 918 -21.00 -14.81 -11.30
CA PHE A 918 -21.18 -15.72 -12.45
C PHE A 918 -21.26 -14.94 -13.78
N PHE A 919 -22.01 -13.85 -13.81
CA PHE A 919 -22.17 -13.01 -15.01
C PHE A 919 -20.86 -12.32 -15.43
N GLN A 920 -20.06 -11.83 -14.48
CA GLN A 920 -18.77 -11.20 -14.82
C GLN A 920 -17.82 -12.18 -15.50
N ASN A 921 -17.73 -13.42 -14.99
CA ASN A 921 -16.88 -14.43 -15.59
C ASN A 921 -17.23 -14.65 -17.07
N LEU A 922 -18.53 -14.70 -17.42
CA LEU A 922 -18.98 -14.84 -18.81
C LEU A 922 -18.47 -13.70 -19.71
N THR A 923 -18.63 -12.45 -19.27
CA THR A 923 -18.18 -11.29 -20.03
C THR A 923 -16.66 -11.24 -20.18
N SER A 924 -15.90 -11.60 -19.14
CA SER A 924 -14.42 -11.64 -19.18
C SER A 924 -13.88 -12.67 -20.18
N PHE A 925 -14.61 -13.78 -20.39
CA PHE A 925 -14.22 -14.83 -21.34
C PHE A 925 -14.74 -14.62 -22.77
N GLY A 926 -15.41 -13.51 -23.03
CA GLY A 926 -16.00 -13.23 -24.34
C GLY A 926 -17.14 -14.18 -24.70
N VAL A 927 -17.79 -14.80 -23.70
CA VAL A 927 -18.97 -15.63 -23.91
C VAL A 927 -20.17 -14.72 -24.17
N GLY A 928 -20.86 -14.95 -25.27
CA GLY A 928 -22.10 -14.25 -25.59
C GLY A 928 -23.21 -14.60 -24.61
N TYR A 929 -24.01 -13.62 -24.22
CA TYR A 929 -25.11 -13.85 -23.30
C TYR A 929 -26.39 -13.20 -23.81
N PHE A 930 -27.36 -14.02 -24.18
CA PHE A 930 -28.58 -13.60 -24.85
C PHE A 930 -29.77 -13.87 -23.93
N THR A 931 -30.64 -12.88 -23.79
CA THR A 931 -31.95 -13.07 -23.14
C THR A 931 -33.04 -13.04 -24.21
N VAL A 932 -33.94 -14.03 -24.20
CA VAL A 932 -35.03 -14.15 -25.18
C VAL A 932 -36.36 -14.28 -24.44
N ASP A 933 -37.27 -13.30 -24.63
CA ASP A 933 -38.65 -13.36 -24.15
C ASP A 933 -39.64 -13.24 -25.32
N GLU A 934 -39.99 -14.40 -25.88
CA GLU A 934 -40.97 -14.51 -26.97
C GLU A 934 -42.36 -13.94 -26.57
N ASN A 935 -42.69 -13.94 -25.27
CA ASN A 935 -43.97 -13.42 -24.79
C ASN A 935 -44.05 -11.89 -24.85
N ARG A 936 -42.90 -11.20 -24.81
CA ARG A 936 -42.82 -9.73 -24.98
C ARG A 936 -42.44 -9.31 -26.40
N LYS A 937 -42.23 -10.28 -27.31
CA LYS A 937 -41.62 -10.07 -28.62
C LYS A 937 -40.20 -9.48 -28.50
N GLU A 938 -39.49 -9.86 -27.45
CA GLU A 938 -38.10 -9.47 -27.19
C GLU A 938 -37.18 -10.64 -27.57
N GLY A 939 -36.97 -10.82 -28.87
CA GLY A 939 -36.17 -11.91 -29.44
C GLY A 939 -36.99 -13.10 -29.95
N VAL A 940 -36.30 -14.07 -30.57
CA VAL A 940 -36.88 -15.26 -31.21
C VAL A 940 -35.97 -16.46 -30.97
N PHE A 941 -36.54 -17.63 -30.67
CA PHE A 941 -35.81 -18.89 -30.62
C PHE A 941 -36.51 -19.97 -31.45
N HIS A 942 -35.94 -20.34 -32.60
CA HIS A 942 -36.53 -21.34 -33.49
C HIS A 942 -36.29 -22.79 -33.03
N LYS A 943 -36.80 -23.14 -31.84
CA LYS A 943 -36.67 -24.48 -31.23
C LYS A 943 -37.12 -25.61 -32.17
N ALA A 944 -38.20 -25.40 -32.92
CA ALA A 944 -38.75 -26.41 -33.83
C ALA A 944 -37.75 -26.86 -34.92
N MET A 945 -36.83 -25.97 -35.32
CA MET A 945 -35.76 -26.30 -36.26
C MET A 945 -34.80 -27.33 -35.66
N LEU A 946 -34.42 -27.15 -34.39
CA LEU A 946 -33.53 -28.06 -33.66
C LEU A 946 -34.22 -29.40 -33.36
N ASP A 947 -35.51 -29.36 -32.98
CA ASP A 947 -36.26 -30.57 -32.67
C ASP A 947 -36.41 -31.53 -33.88
N ALA A 948 -36.43 -30.98 -35.10
CA ALA A 948 -36.50 -31.73 -36.36
C ALA A 948 -35.15 -32.36 -36.80
N MET A 949 -34.03 -31.92 -36.24
CA MET A 949 -32.69 -32.42 -36.58
C MET A 949 -32.34 -33.69 -35.80
N PRO A 950 -31.49 -34.59 -36.33
CA PRO A 950 -31.02 -35.76 -35.58
C PRO A 950 -30.16 -35.33 -34.38
N ALA A 951 -30.44 -35.89 -33.19
CA ALA A 951 -29.63 -35.66 -32.00
C ALA A 951 -28.28 -36.39 -32.11
N VAL A 952 -27.19 -35.70 -31.76
CA VAL A 952 -25.86 -36.29 -31.59
C VAL A 952 -25.76 -36.99 -30.24
N GLU A 953 -26.30 -36.35 -29.21
CA GLU A 953 -26.41 -36.85 -27.85
C GLU A 953 -27.72 -36.36 -27.25
N GLU A 954 -28.40 -37.19 -26.47
CA GLU A 954 -29.67 -36.85 -25.84
C GLU A 954 -29.78 -37.52 -24.46
N THR A 955 -30.10 -36.72 -23.45
CA THR A 955 -30.39 -37.16 -22.07
C THR A 955 -31.88 -37.05 -21.78
N GLU A 956 -32.30 -37.20 -20.52
CA GLU A 956 -33.71 -37.02 -20.16
C GLU A 956 -34.18 -35.59 -20.43
N HIS A 957 -33.35 -34.59 -20.11
CA HIS A 957 -33.73 -33.18 -20.20
C HIS A 957 -32.93 -32.34 -21.21
N VAL A 958 -31.78 -32.81 -21.71
CA VAL A 958 -30.88 -32.04 -22.57
C VAL A 958 -30.70 -32.73 -23.92
N ARG A 959 -30.63 -31.96 -25.00
CA ARG A 959 -30.40 -32.46 -26.36
C ARG A 959 -29.29 -31.67 -27.05
N VAL A 960 -28.45 -32.39 -27.79
CA VAL A 960 -27.31 -31.85 -28.54
C VAL A 960 -27.54 -32.10 -30.02
N VAL A 961 -27.47 -31.04 -30.83
CA VAL A 961 -27.60 -31.09 -32.29
C VAL A 961 -26.42 -30.41 -32.97
N ARG A 962 -26.00 -30.96 -34.10
CA ARG A 962 -24.81 -30.54 -34.85
C ARG A 962 -25.16 -30.04 -36.23
N PHE A 963 -24.66 -28.86 -36.58
CA PHE A 963 -24.76 -28.29 -37.92
C PHE A 963 -23.58 -28.74 -38.79
N SER A 964 -23.82 -28.83 -40.10
CA SER A 964 -22.79 -29.25 -41.07
C SER A 964 -21.74 -28.15 -41.35
N LYS A 965 -22.10 -26.89 -41.08
CA LYS A 965 -21.23 -25.72 -41.14
C LYS A 965 -21.22 -25.03 -39.77
N PRO A 966 -20.17 -24.26 -39.46
CA PRO A 966 -20.17 -23.44 -38.26
C PRO A 966 -21.32 -22.44 -38.27
N LEU A 967 -21.96 -22.27 -37.12
CA LEU A 967 -22.91 -21.23 -36.81
C LEU A 967 -22.19 -19.88 -36.82
N ARG A 968 -22.86 -18.87 -37.35
CA ARG A 968 -22.37 -17.50 -37.37
C ARG A 968 -23.00 -16.73 -36.21
N ILE A 969 -22.22 -16.47 -35.19
CA ILE A 969 -22.62 -15.81 -33.94
C ILE A 969 -22.20 -14.34 -34.02
N LEU A 970 -23.16 -13.43 -33.90
CA LEU A 970 -22.99 -11.99 -34.04
C LEU A 970 -23.51 -11.30 -32.78
N MET A 971 -22.68 -10.43 -32.18
CA MET A 971 -22.99 -9.76 -30.92
C MET A 971 -22.61 -8.28 -31.01
N ASP A 972 -23.59 -7.39 -30.87
CA ASP A 972 -23.42 -5.95 -30.72
C ASP A 972 -23.96 -5.52 -29.34
N GLY A 973 -23.12 -5.66 -28.32
CA GLY A 973 -23.47 -5.29 -26.95
C GLY A 973 -23.73 -3.79 -26.75
N LYS A 974 -23.34 -2.92 -27.70
CA LYS A 974 -23.67 -1.47 -27.63
C LYS A 974 -25.10 -1.19 -28.04
N LYS A 975 -25.59 -1.90 -29.05
CA LYS A 975 -26.99 -1.84 -29.48
C LYS A 975 -27.88 -2.87 -28.78
N GLN A 976 -27.29 -3.73 -27.93
CA GLN A 976 -27.93 -4.88 -27.29
C GLN A 976 -28.49 -5.92 -28.29
N GLU A 977 -27.93 -5.98 -29.50
CA GLU A 977 -28.41 -6.86 -30.56
C GLU A 977 -27.53 -8.11 -30.70
N GLY A 978 -28.14 -9.29 -30.72
CA GLY A 978 -27.46 -10.57 -30.86
C GLY A 978 -28.20 -11.50 -31.82
N ALA A 979 -27.43 -12.20 -32.67
CA ALA A 979 -27.97 -13.18 -33.61
C ALA A 979 -27.08 -14.42 -33.67
N VAL A 980 -27.69 -15.60 -33.68
CA VAL A 980 -27.05 -16.87 -34.06
C VAL A 980 -27.67 -17.31 -35.38
N VAL A 981 -26.87 -17.43 -36.44
CA VAL A 981 -27.31 -17.80 -37.79
C VAL A 981 -26.76 -19.19 -38.14
N PRO A 982 -27.62 -20.15 -38.55
CA PRO A 982 -27.24 -21.54 -38.81
C PRO A 982 -26.53 -21.85 -40.14
#